data_AF-A0A838HQQ5-F1
#
_entry.id   AF-A0A838HQQ5-F1
#
_cell.length_a   1.000
_cell.length_b   1.000
_cell.length_c   1.000
_cell.angle_alpha   90.00
_cell.angle_beta   90.00
_cell.angle_gamma   90.00
#
_symmetry.space_group_name_H-M   'P 1'
#
loop_
_entity.id
_entity.type
_entity.pdbx_description
1 polymer ?
#
loop_
_entity_poly.entity_id
_entity_poly.type
_entity_poly.pdbx_seq_one_letter_code
_entity_poly.pdbx_strand_id
1 'polypeptide(L)'
;MRVRYGRWSGTQDPFPADVSADEVLSEVADDLLGGMGAEQALERLLRRGMPGRVAGLDALRRRVEEARRRELSRMGLEGPLRQVEQRLGEILERERTALQFDPDEAGASAKADRLDGLPPDIAARLAALENYQWTDRKAGADFRQLLDDLRRDVAQATFGRLAGAMGSMSPEDLGRMRDLLSDLNAMIAKRERGEDTTDDFAAFKQRYGDLLPDAETLDELLAELAARMAAMSSLLAGLDPDQRAQLAAMAQQLLGDMDLSFQAGQLQRALQGLFPQMGWGAPPEGAWPGGAQEGSLSDTVDWVEHLQSYADLADALAQDYPGARLEDIDTEAIRRALGDEAVRDLRALREIERALEEAGAVRRHQGRLELTPRGVRKLGERSLARIYDRAVTGAVGSHRVAGSGGDGELTGATRALRFGDPFRLDVARTLHNAVMRTGPAPSGAVALDAGDFELAEAERRVRAATVLLLDMSFSMPLRGNWVPAKRVALALHSLISSKFPEDRFYVVGFSDYARRLQPRDLLAAGWERVYGTNMQHAFMLARRLLGAHPADERQVIMVTDGEPTAHLEGEVPYFAWPPEPRTLQLTLAEAARLARTGATLNVFLLDHDPGAAAFVEKMVGAYGGRIFYPDLQDLGSLVVRDFLKRRT
;
A
#
# COMPACT_ATOMS: atom_id res chain seq x y z
N MET A 1 20.14 -27.34 -10.62
CA MET A 1 20.76 -26.16 -9.98
C MET A 1 21.76 -26.67 -8.94
N ARG A 2 23.07 -26.40 -9.08
CA ARG A 2 24.09 -26.80 -8.09
C ARG A 2 24.19 -25.71 -7.03
N VAL A 3 23.68 -25.95 -5.83
CA VAL A 3 23.79 -25.01 -4.71
C VAL A 3 25.19 -25.16 -4.09
N ARG A 4 25.93 -24.05 -3.98
CA ARG A 4 27.23 -23.97 -3.28
C ARG A 4 27.01 -23.21 -1.97
N TYR A 5 27.43 -23.80 -0.86
CA TYR A 5 27.41 -23.15 0.45
C TYR A 5 28.75 -22.49 0.74
N GLY A 6 28.72 -21.28 1.30
CA GLY A 6 29.88 -20.50 1.74
C GLY A 6 29.76 -20.08 3.20
N ARG A 7 30.87 -19.63 3.80
CA ARG A 7 30.91 -19.21 5.21
C ARG A 7 30.23 -17.84 5.38
N TRP A 8 29.39 -17.71 6.40
CA TRP A 8 28.65 -16.49 6.73
C TRP A 8 29.60 -15.32 7.05
N SER A 9 29.51 -14.22 6.29
CA SER A 9 30.31 -13.00 6.43
C SER A 9 29.51 -11.79 6.93
N GLY A 10 28.25 -11.97 7.33
CA GLY A 10 27.38 -10.88 7.81
C GLY A 10 26.90 -9.91 6.73
N THR A 11 27.38 -10.06 5.49
CA THR A 11 26.92 -9.33 4.30
C THR A 11 25.97 -10.14 3.43
N GLN A 12 25.75 -11.43 3.74
CA GLN A 12 24.71 -12.23 3.09
C GLN A 12 23.37 -11.97 3.79
N ASP A 13 22.33 -11.69 3.02
CA ASP A 13 20.96 -11.64 3.52
C ASP A 13 20.43 -13.08 3.62
N PRO A 14 20.01 -13.59 4.80
CA PRO A 14 19.48 -14.94 4.92
C PRO A 14 18.06 -15.05 4.37
N PHE A 15 17.41 -13.92 4.07
CA PHE A 15 16.04 -13.84 3.55
C PHE A 15 15.97 -12.72 2.50
N PRO A 16 16.48 -12.94 1.27
CA PRO A 16 16.36 -11.93 0.23
C PRO A 16 14.87 -11.58 0.09
N ALA A 17 14.55 -10.29 0.23
CA ALA A 17 13.23 -9.75 0.01
C ALA A 17 12.91 -9.73 -1.50
N ASP A 18 13.09 -10.86 -2.17
CA ASP A 18 12.88 -11.00 -3.61
C ASP A 18 11.37 -11.07 -3.84
N VAL A 19 10.77 -9.89 -3.97
CA VAL A 19 9.43 -9.76 -4.53
C VAL A 19 9.56 -10.01 -6.02
N SER A 20 9.06 -11.14 -6.51
CA SER A 20 9.15 -11.43 -7.93
C SER A 20 8.13 -10.61 -8.72
N ALA A 21 8.50 -10.16 -9.92
CA ALA A 21 7.59 -9.43 -10.81
C ALA A 21 6.26 -10.17 -11.06
N ASP A 22 6.29 -11.49 -11.04
CA ASP A 22 5.12 -12.34 -11.23
C ASP A 22 4.13 -12.29 -10.04
N GLU A 23 4.66 -12.20 -8.81
CA GLU A 23 3.86 -12.03 -7.60
C GLU A 23 3.28 -10.61 -7.54
N VAL A 24 4.07 -9.60 -7.87
CA VAL A 24 3.60 -8.20 -7.96
C VAL A 24 2.46 -8.08 -8.96
N LEU A 25 2.64 -8.57 -10.19
CA LEU A 25 1.61 -8.55 -11.23
C LEU A 25 0.34 -9.29 -10.79
N SER A 26 0.48 -10.32 -9.95
CA SER A 26 -0.66 -11.03 -9.41
C SER A 26 -1.44 -10.17 -8.39
N GLU A 27 -0.74 -9.42 -7.54
CA GLU A 27 -1.38 -8.55 -6.56
C GLU A 27 -2.07 -7.32 -7.16
N VAL A 28 -1.55 -6.78 -8.27
CA VAL A 28 -2.16 -5.65 -8.99
C VAL A 28 -3.14 -6.06 -10.09
N ALA A 29 -3.27 -7.37 -10.36
CA ALA A 29 -4.07 -7.86 -11.49
C ALA A 29 -5.50 -7.34 -11.47
N ASP A 30 -6.13 -7.40 -10.30
CA ASP A 30 -7.54 -7.04 -10.13
C ASP A 30 -7.77 -5.55 -10.36
N ASP A 31 -6.85 -4.71 -9.89
CA ASP A 31 -6.88 -3.26 -10.07
C ASP A 31 -6.69 -2.89 -11.55
N LEU A 32 -5.68 -3.47 -12.22
CA LEU A 32 -5.41 -3.26 -13.64
C LEU A 32 -6.60 -3.68 -14.53
N LEU A 33 -7.19 -4.83 -14.23
CA LEU A 33 -8.35 -5.35 -14.96
C LEU A 33 -9.62 -4.53 -14.68
N GLY A 34 -9.71 -3.95 -13.47
CA GLY A 34 -10.71 -2.96 -13.07
C GLY A 34 -10.63 -1.64 -13.84
N GLY A 35 -9.59 -1.44 -14.65
CA GLY A 35 -9.36 -0.22 -15.43
C GLY A 35 -8.51 0.81 -14.71
N MET A 36 -7.85 0.45 -13.61
CA MET A 36 -6.84 1.30 -12.99
C MET A 36 -5.57 1.33 -13.87
N GLY A 37 -4.95 2.50 -13.99
CA GLY A 37 -3.65 2.62 -14.66
C GLY A 37 -2.55 1.87 -13.90
N ALA A 38 -1.46 1.48 -14.56
CA ALA A 38 -0.39 0.70 -13.93
C ALA A 38 0.27 1.45 -12.76
N GLU A 39 0.47 2.75 -12.90
CA GLU A 39 0.96 3.66 -11.86
C GLU A 39 0.05 3.66 -10.62
N GLN A 40 -1.26 3.91 -10.80
CA GLN A 40 -2.24 3.93 -9.71
C GLN A 40 -2.37 2.56 -9.02
N ALA A 41 -2.33 1.47 -9.79
CA ALA A 41 -2.39 0.11 -9.24
C ALA A 41 -1.16 -0.19 -8.39
N LEU A 42 0.02 0.28 -8.81
CA LEU A 42 1.25 0.15 -8.06
C LEU A 42 1.23 1.02 -6.78
N GLU A 43 0.82 2.28 -6.85
CA GLU A 43 0.65 3.14 -5.67
C GLU A 43 -0.27 2.51 -4.62
N ARG A 44 -1.40 1.97 -5.07
CA ARG A 44 -2.34 1.26 -4.19
C ARG A 44 -1.71 0.00 -3.58
N LEU A 45 -0.92 -0.74 -4.36
CA LEU A 45 -0.17 -1.89 -3.84
C LEU A 45 0.85 -1.46 -2.78
N LEU A 46 1.59 -0.38 -2.99
CA LEU A 46 2.59 0.12 -2.04
C LEU A 46 1.94 0.57 -0.73
N ARG A 47 0.78 1.25 -0.80
CA ARG A 47 0.01 1.64 0.39
C ARG A 47 -0.54 0.42 1.14
N ARG A 48 -1.16 -0.53 0.42
CA ARG A 48 -1.77 -1.74 0.99
C ARG A 48 -0.75 -2.77 1.50
N GLY A 49 0.34 -2.95 0.77
CA GLY A 49 1.28 -4.06 0.90
C GLY A 49 0.80 -5.35 0.22
N MET A 50 1.63 -6.39 0.34
CA MET A 50 1.35 -7.74 -0.14
C MET A 50 0.99 -8.64 1.06
N PRO A 51 -0.26 -9.13 1.17
CA PRO A 51 -0.73 -9.89 2.32
C PRO A 51 0.18 -11.07 2.68
N GLY A 52 0.58 -11.16 3.95
CA GLY A 52 1.41 -12.25 4.47
C GLY A 52 2.87 -12.25 3.99
N ARG A 53 3.30 -11.22 3.23
CA ARG A 53 4.65 -11.15 2.68
C ARG A 53 5.36 -9.81 2.91
N VAL A 54 4.68 -8.69 2.67
CA VAL A 54 5.24 -7.34 2.82
C VAL A 54 4.18 -6.42 3.42
N ALA A 55 4.48 -5.79 4.56
CA ALA A 55 3.61 -4.76 5.11
C ALA A 55 3.61 -3.51 4.23
N GLY A 56 2.43 -2.96 3.92
CA GLY A 56 2.31 -1.72 3.15
C GLY A 56 2.61 -0.48 3.97
N LEU A 57 2.75 0.66 3.29
CA LEU A 57 2.98 1.96 3.93
C LEU A 57 1.89 2.30 4.97
N ASP A 58 0.63 1.97 4.69
CA ASP A 58 -0.47 2.22 5.65
C ASP A 58 -0.31 1.38 6.92
N ALA A 59 0.18 0.15 6.80
CA ALA A 59 0.43 -0.72 7.93
C ALA A 59 1.62 -0.23 8.75
N LEU A 60 2.70 0.20 8.10
CA LEU A 60 3.84 0.83 8.76
C LEU A 60 3.43 2.11 9.48
N ARG A 61 2.66 2.99 8.84
CA ARG A 61 2.14 4.23 9.46
C ARG A 61 1.30 3.94 10.70
N ARG A 62 0.38 2.96 10.62
CA ARG A 62 -0.40 2.54 11.80
C ARG A 62 0.51 2.08 12.96
N ARG A 63 1.56 1.31 12.67
CA ARG A 63 2.53 0.87 13.69
C ARG A 63 3.30 2.05 14.30
N VAL A 64 3.65 3.06 13.51
CA VAL A 64 4.30 4.31 13.99
C VAL A 64 3.35 5.04 14.94
N GLU A 65 2.08 5.24 14.56
CA GLU A 65 1.09 5.89 15.42
C GLU A 65 0.79 5.12 16.71
N GLU A 66 0.79 3.79 16.65
CA GLU A 66 0.70 2.96 17.86
C GLU A 66 1.95 3.09 18.74
N ALA A 67 3.15 3.15 18.16
CA ALA A 67 4.39 3.38 18.90
C ALA A 67 4.37 4.74 19.60
N ARG A 68 4.00 5.79 18.86
CA ARG A 68 3.80 7.14 19.38
C ARG A 68 2.81 7.17 20.54
N ARG A 69 1.64 6.51 20.40
CA ARG A 69 0.63 6.43 21.48
C ARG A 69 1.12 5.66 22.70
N ARG A 70 1.87 4.57 22.51
CA ARG A 70 2.49 3.83 23.62
C ARG A 70 3.49 4.70 24.36
N GLU A 71 4.25 5.51 23.64
CA GLU A 71 5.24 6.41 24.22
C GLU A 71 4.56 7.57 24.98
N LEU A 72 3.53 8.17 24.40
CA LEU A 72 2.70 9.19 25.07
C LEU A 72 2.04 8.65 26.35
N SER A 73 1.56 7.40 26.31
CA SER A 73 0.90 6.76 27.46
C SER A 73 1.85 6.48 28.62
N ARG A 74 3.17 6.39 28.38
CA ARG A 74 4.18 6.21 29.43
C ARG A 74 4.44 7.48 30.26
N MET A 75 4.02 8.65 29.79
CA MET A 75 4.57 9.95 30.24
C MET A 75 3.58 10.87 30.99
N GLY A 76 2.60 10.36 31.74
CA GLY A 76 1.66 11.22 32.51
C GLY A 76 2.35 12.05 33.62
N LEU A 77 2.34 13.38 33.50
CA LEU A 77 3.12 14.35 34.28
C LEU A 77 2.53 14.67 35.68
N GLU A 78 3.02 14.01 36.74
CA GLU A 78 2.70 14.34 38.16
C GLU A 78 3.92 14.21 39.12
N GLY A 79 5.10 13.84 38.63
CA GLY A 79 6.22 13.30 39.44
C GLY A 79 7.09 14.30 40.23
N PRO A 80 7.65 15.37 39.62
CA PRO A 80 8.70 16.18 40.28
C PRO A 80 8.24 16.88 41.56
N LEU A 81 7.02 17.40 41.58
CA LEU A 81 6.46 18.11 42.72
C LEU A 81 6.22 17.20 43.94
N ARG A 82 5.83 15.93 43.70
CA ARG A 82 5.59 14.95 44.78
C ARG A 82 6.90 14.46 45.41
N GLN A 83 7.98 14.34 44.64
CA GLN A 83 9.29 13.97 45.20
C GLN A 83 9.87 15.07 46.08
N VAL A 84 9.68 16.34 45.68
CA VAL A 84 10.01 17.49 46.51
C VAL A 84 9.15 17.51 47.78
N GLU A 85 7.85 17.22 47.66
CA GLU A 85 6.94 17.12 48.81
C GLU A 85 7.34 16.00 49.79
N GLN A 86 7.72 14.83 49.27
CA GLN A 86 8.15 13.69 50.08
C GLN A 86 9.49 13.96 50.78
N ARG A 87 10.50 14.44 50.05
CA ARG A 87 11.81 14.81 50.65
C ARG A 87 11.64 15.90 51.69
N LEU A 88 10.81 16.91 51.40
CA LEU A 88 10.48 17.96 52.36
C LEU A 88 9.76 17.40 53.59
N GLY A 89 8.81 16.48 53.41
CA GLY A 89 8.13 15.77 54.49
C GLY A 89 9.11 15.01 55.39
N GLU A 90 10.04 14.25 54.82
CA GLU A 90 11.07 13.52 55.58
C GLU A 90 12.00 14.44 56.38
N ILE A 91 12.35 15.60 55.81
CA ILE A 91 13.13 16.64 56.49
C ILE A 91 12.35 17.23 57.66
N LEU A 92 11.07 17.55 57.47
CA LEU A 92 10.22 18.13 58.50
C LEU A 92 9.94 17.16 59.64
N GLU A 93 9.72 15.88 59.35
CA GLU A 93 9.55 14.84 60.37
C GLU A 93 10.81 14.64 61.21
N ARG A 94 11.99 14.75 60.60
CA ARG A 94 13.27 14.70 61.34
C ARG A 94 13.43 15.90 62.27
N GLU A 95 13.09 17.10 61.82
CA GLU A 95 13.10 18.29 62.67
C GLU A 95 12.08 18.19 63.80
N ARG A 96 10.84 17.74 63.53
CA ARG A 96 9.82 17.49 64.56
C ARG A 96 10.28 16.50 65.62
N THR A 97 10.94 15.42 65.19
CA THR A 97 11.49 14.42 66.10
C THR A 97 12.60 15.02 66.96
N ALA A 98 13.48 15.86 66.40
CA ALA A 98 14.54 16.51 67.16
C ALA A 98 14.00 17.52 68.18
N LEU A 99 12.94 18.26 67.83
CA LEU A 99 12.28 19.22 68.73
C LEU A 99 11.64 18.55 69.96
N GLN A 100 11.20 17.29 69.86
CA GLN A 100 10.66 16.54 71.00
C GLN A 100 11.71 16.19 72.07
N PHE A 101 12.99 16.23 71.72
CA PHE A 101 14.12 15.91 72.61
C PHE A 101 15.01 17.13 72.90
N ASP A 102 14.55 18.34 72.55
CA ASP A 102 15.27 19.59 72.82
C ASP A 102 15.14 19.99 74.31
N PRO A 103 16.25 20.28 75.02
CA PRO A 103 16.20 20.74 76.41
C PRO A 103 15.53 22.11 76.62
N ASP A 104 15.31 22.92 75.58
CA ASP A 104 14.53 24.17 75.62
C ASP A 104 13.07 23.94 75.17
N GLU A 105 12.23 23.46 76.09
CA GLU A 105 10.82 23.15 75.82
C GLU A 105 10.01 24.35 75.27
N ALA A 106 10.32 25.57 75.72
CA ALA A 106 9.61 26.77 75.29
C ALA A 106 9.99 27.17 73.85
N GLY A 107 11.29 27.11 73.52
CA GLY A 107 11.78 27.31 72.16
C GLY A 107 11.32 26.22 71.19
N ALA A 108 11.28 24.97 71.66
CA ALA A 108 10.85 23.82 70.87
C ALA A 108 9.36 23.88 70.53
N SER A 109 8.50 24.24 71.49
CA SER A 109 7.06 24.41 71.26
C SER A 109 6.77 25.49 70.23
N ALA A 110 7.43 26.66 70.33
CA ALA A 110 7.23 27.75 69.37
C ALA A 110 7.67 27.39 67.94
N LYS A 111 8.71 26.55 67.80
CA LYS A 111 9.16 26.02 66.51
C LYS A 111 8.20 24.97 65.97
N ALA A 112 7.68 24.07 66.81
CA ALA A 112 6.68 23.09 66.42
C ALA A 112 5.39 23.74 65.91
N ASP A 113 4.87 24.74 66.62
CA ASP A 113 3.69 25.52 66.20
C ASP A 113 3.91 26.19 64.83
N ARG A 114 5.15 26.65 64.57
CA ARG A 114 5.52 27.23 63.28
C ARG A 114 5.59 26.20 62.15
N LEU A 115 6.01 24.97 62.43
CA LEU A 115 6.02 23.87 61.45
C LEU A 115 4.59 23.37 61.14
N ASP A 116 3.70 23.41 62.12
CA ASP A 116 2.30 22.99 61.96
C ASP A 116 1.43 24.06 61.29
N GLY A 117 1.83 25.34 61.39
CA GLY A 117 1.23 26.47 60.69
C GLY A 117 1.74 26.72 59.26
N LEU A 118 2.50 25.78 58.68
CA LEU A 118 3.02 25.93 57.32
C LEU A 118 1.89 25.94 56.26
N PRO A 119 1.97 26.80 55.22
CA PRO A 119 0.96 26.84 54.17
C PRO A 119 0.78 25.48 53.45
N PRO A 120 -0.41 25.16 52.91
CA PRO A 120 -0.62 23.90 52.18
C PRO A 120 0.16 23.81 50.86
N ASP A 121 0.67 24.94 50.35
CA ASP A 121 1.39 25.05 49.08
C ASP A 121 2.91 24.77 49.21
N ILE A 122 3.48 23.90 48.38
CA ILE A 122 4.89 23.46 48.48
C ILE A 122 5.88 24.62 48.30
N ALA A 123 5.65 25.52 47.33
CA ALA A 123 6.53 26.66 47.09
C ALA A 123 6.52 27.63 48.28
N ALA A 124 5.34 27.90 48.84
CA ALA A 124 5.20 28.70 50.04
C ALA A 124 5.83 28.05 51.28
N ARG A 125 5.77 26.70 51.41
CA ARG A 125 6.49 25.97 52.48
C ARG A 125 8.00 26.12 52.35
N LEU A 126 8.55 25.91 51.14
CA LEU A 126 9.99 26.06 50.89
C LEU A 126 10.46 27.49 51.21
N ALA A 127 9.72 28.51 50.80
CA ALA A 127 10.04 29.92 51.09
C ALA A 127 9.96 30.25 52.60
N ALA A 128 8.95 29.73 53.30
CA ALA A 128 8.81 29.92 54.75
C ALA A 128 9.94 29.27 55.57
N LEU A 129 10.52 28.19 55.02
CA LEU A 129 11.60 27.40 55.62
C LEU A 129 13.01 27.89 55.24
N GLU A 130 13.16 28.76 54.24
CA GLU A 130 14.46 29.33 53.84
C GLU A 130 15.13 30.10 54.99
N ASN A 131 14.34 30.81 55.79
CA ASN A 131 14.80 31.57 56.96
C ASN A 131 14.52 30.86 58.30
N TYR A 132 14.26 29.54 58.28
CA TYR A 132 13.96 28.77 59.48
C TYR A 132 15.25 28.31 60.18
N GLN A 133 15.26 28.38 61.53
CA GLN A 133 16.40 27.99 62.35
C GLN A 133 16.29 26.52 62.80
N TRP A 134 16.86 25.63 62.00
CA TRP A 134 16.89 24.18 62.22
C TRP A 134 17.57 23.77 63.52
N THR A 135 16.93 22.88 64.26
CA THR A 135 17.42 22.28 65.51
C THR A 135 18.25 21.04 65.20
N ASP A 136 17.81 20.22 64.24
CA ASP A 136 18.60 19.12 63.70
C ASP A 136 19.54 19.61 62.58
N ARG A 137 20.85 19.41 62.77
CA ARG A 137 21.86 19.84 61.78
C ARG A 137 21.74 19.09 60.46
N LYS A 138 21.25 17.84 60.48
CA LYS A 138 21.11 17.01 59.28
C LYS A 138 19.88 17.42 58.46
N ALA A 139 18.74 17.68 59.09
CA ALA A 139 17.55 18.22 58.45
C ALA A 139 17.85 19.56 57.73
N GLY A 140 18.56 20.47 58.39
CA GLY A 140 18.98 21.73 57.76
C GLY A 140 20.00 21.57 56.62
N ALA A 141 20.82 20.52 56.62
CA ALA A 141 21.70 20.20 55.50
C ALA A 141 20.93 19.60 54.31
N ASP A 142 20.05 18.63 54.59
CA ASP A 142 19.20 17.97 53.60
C ASP A 142 18.24 18.97 52.92
N PHE A 143 17.73 19.97 53.65
CA PHE A 143 16.91 21.05 53.11
C PHE A 143 17.67 21.97 52.14
N ARG A 144 18.89 22.38 52.51
CA ARG A 144 19.74 23.18 51.61
C ARG A 144 20.09 22.41 50.35
N GLN A 145 20.41 21.12 50.49
CA GLN A 145 20.65 20.25 49.34
C GLN A 145 19.42 20.09 48.46
N LEU A 146 18.22 19.95 49.04
CA LEU A 146 16.96 19.93 48.29
C LEU A 146 16.75 21.22 47.48
N LEU A 147 17.03 22.39 48.08
CA LEU A 147 16.95 23.68 47.38
C LEU A 147 17.99 23.82 46.26
N ASP A 148 19.22 23.36 46.49
CA ASP A 148 20.29 23.41 45.49
C ASP A 148 20.05 22.43 44.33
N ASP A 149 19.50 21.25 44.61
CA ASP A 149 19.03 20.29 43.59
C ASP A 149 17.93 20.94 42.74
N LEU A 150 16.89 21.50 43.39
CA LEU A 150 15.78 22.15 42.70
C LEU A 150 16.24 23.33 41.82
N ARG A 151 17.15 24.17 42.33
CA ARG A 151 17.71 25.31 41.58
C ARG A 151 18.48 24.83 40.34
N ARG A 152 19.26 23.76 40.46
CA ARG A 152 19.99 23.15 39.33
C ARG A 152 19.03 22.56 38.31
N ASP A 153 18.03 21.83 38.76
CA ASP A 153 17.06 21.16 37.89
C ASP A 153 16.23 22.18 37.08
N VAL A 154 15.78 23.27 37.71
CA VAL A 154 15.05 24.36 37.04
C VAL A 154 15.93 25.11 36.04
N ALA A 155 17.19 25.39 36.40
CA ALA A 155 18.14 26.04 35.49
C ALA A 155 18.45 25.15 34.27
N GLN A 156 18.63 23.86 34.48
CA GLN A 156 18.91 22.90 33.42
C GLN A 156 17.68 22.66 32.53
N ALA A 157 16.46 22.64 33.09
CA ALA A 157 15.22 22.50 32.34
C ALA A 157 14.87 23.73 31.48
N THR A 158 15.29 24.92 31.91
CA THR A 158 15.02 26.17 31.18
C THR A 158 16.06 26.43 30.07
N PHE A 159 17.31 25.96 30.25
CA PHE A 159 18.43 26.35 29.37
C PHE A 159 19.21 25.17 28.72
N GLY A 160 18.94 23.90 29.06
CA GLY A 160 19.49 22.74 28.35
C GLY A 160 21.03 22.64 28.32
N ARG A 161 21.63 22.30 27.17
CA ARG A 161 23.09 22.12 26.95
C ARG A 161 23.95 23.34 27.29
N LEU A 162 23.35 24.52 27.49
CA LEU A 162 24.03 25.70 28.02
C LEU A 162 24.58 25.49 29.44
N ALA A 163 23.98 24.59 30.23
CA ALA A 163 24.33 24.40 31.64
C ALA A 163 25.70 23.73 31.88
N GLY A 164 26.26 23.03 30.88
CA GLY A 164 27.59 22.43 30.98
C GLY A 164 28.73 23.43 31.18
N ALA A 165 28.49 24.72 30.86
CA ALA A 165 29.42 25.82 31.06
C ALA A 165 29.04 26.75 32.24
N MET A 166 27.87 26.56 32.86
CA MET A 166 27.27 27.52 33.81
C MET A 166 27.24 27.00 35.25
N GLY A 167 28.42 26.67 35.78
CA GLY A 167 28.59 26.49 37.23
C GLY A 167 28.65 27.85 37.92
N SER A 168 27.50 28.34 38.40
CA SER A 168 27.23 29.66 39.00
C SER A 168 27.12 30.81 38.00
N MET A 169 25.88 31.23 37.71
CA MET A 169 25.66 32.49 36.98
C MET A 169 26.16 33.64 37.84
N SER A 170 27.14 34.36 37.33
CA SER A 170 27.54 35.65 37.87
C SER A 170 26.49 36.71 37.48
N PRO A 171 26.40 37.84 38.20
CA PRO A 171 25.59 38.99 37.77
C PRO A 171 25.93 39.49 36.35
N GLU A 172 27.13 39.18 35.84
CA GLU A 172 27.59 39.54 34.49
C GLU A 172 26.93 38.67 33.42
N ASP A 173 26.65 37.39 33.71
CA ASP A 173 25.98 36.46 32.79
C ASP A 173 24.50 36.81 32.59
N LEU A 174 23.82 37.27 33.65
CA LEU A 174 22.45 37.78 33.57
C LEU A 174 22.37 39.06 32.72
N GLY A 175 23.34 39.97 32.87
CA GLY A 175 23.46 41.15 32.04
C GLY A 175 23.65 40.80 30.56
N ARG A 176 24.49 39.81 30.26
CA ARG A 176 24.73 39.34 28.88
C ARG A 176 23.48 38.73 28.23
N MET A 177 22.69 37.98 29.01
CA MET A 177 21.42 37.41 28.55
C MET A 177 20.36 38.49 28.26
N ARG A 178 20.27 39.50 29.12
CA ARG A 178 19.39 40.65 28.91
C ARG A 178 19.74 41.38 27.62
N ASP A 179 21.03 41.63 27.39
CA ASP A 179 21.49 42.32 26.19
C ASP A 179 21.20 41.48 24.92
N LEU A 180 21.34 40.16 24.99
CA LEU A 180 20.97 39.24 23.91
C LEU A 180 19.48 39.35 23.55
N LEU A 181 18.59 39.24 24.54
CA LEU A 181 17.14 39.31 24.31
C LEU A 181 16.72 40.68 23.80
N SER A 182 17.34 41.75 24.30
CA SER A 182 17.12 43.11 23.82
C SER A 182 17.52 43.28 22.35
N ASP A 183 18.72 42.83 21.98
CA ASP A 183 19.22 42.90 20.60
C ASP A 183 18.35 42.06 19.65
N LEU A 184 17.91 40.88 20.09
CA LEU A 184 17.00 40.03 19.32
C LEU A 184 15.62 40.69 19.12
N ASN A 185 15.03 41.25 20.18
CA ASN A 185 13.76 41.97 20.08
C ASN A 185 13.86 43.20 19.16
N ALA A 186 14.99 43.91 19.18
CA ALA A 186 15.24 45.03 18.29
C ALA A 186 15.31 44.58 16.81
N MET A 187 15.96 43.46 16.52
CA MET A 187 16.00 42.89 15.17
C MET A 187 14.63 42.41 14.68
N ILE A 188 13.84 41.76 15.54
CA ILE A 188 12.47 41.36 15.20
C ILE A 188 11.63 42.59 14.85
N ALA A 189 11.75 43.66 15.64
CA ALA A 189 11.05 44.91 15.36
C ALA A 189 11.50 45.57 14.04
N LYS A 190 12.79 45.53 13.68
CA LYS A 190 13.29 45.99 12.37
C LYS A 190 12.68 45.19 11.21
N ARG A 191 12.66 43.86 11.35
CA ARG A 191 12.04 42.95 10.39
C ARG A 191 10.55 43.22 10.19
N GLU A 192 9.80 43.45 11.27
CA GLU A 192 8.36 43.79 11.18
C GLU A 192 8.10 45.10 10.44
N ARG A 193 9.07 46.03 10.41
CA ARG A 193 9.02 47.26 9.62
C ARG A 193 9.46 47.09 8.17
N GLY A 194 9.86 45.87 7.76
CA GLY A 194 10.35 45.56 6.42
C GLY A 194 11.78 46.05 6.14
N GLU A 195 12.57 46.32 7.19
CA GLU A 195 13.99 46.68 7.08
C GLU A 195 14.84 45.41 6.87
N ASP A 196 15.95 45.54 6.12
CA ASP A 196 16.90 44.43 5.91
C ASP A 196 17.74 44.21 7.19
N THR A 197 17.66 43.00 7.74
CA THR A 197 18.34 42.60 8.98
C THR A 197 19.52 41.66 8.73
N THR A 198 19.97 41.48 7.48
CA THR A 198 21.02 40.52 7.13
C THR A 198 22.35 40.85 7.81
N ASP A 199 22.79 42.10 7.73
CA ASP A 199 24.04 42.55 8.38
C ASP A 199 23.91 42.60 9.90
N ASP A 200 22.74 42.98 10.41
CA ASP A 200 22.42 42.98 11.85
C ASP A 200 22.52 41.57 12.44
N PHE A 201 21.98 40.56 11.73
CA PHE A 201 22.03 39.16 12.15
C PHE A 201 23.45 38.59 12.14
N ALA A 202 24.26 38.96 11.14
CA ALA A 202 25.67 38.57 11.10
C ALA A 202 26.47 39.13 12.29
N ALA A 203 26.23 40.40 12.65
CA ALA A 203 26.84 41.02 13.84
C ALA A 203 26.32 40.39 15.14
N PHE A 204 25.03 40.06 15.21
CA PHE A 204 24.42 39.36 16.33
C PHE A 204 25.04 37.97 16.55
N LYS A 205 25.22 37.20 15.47
CA LYS A 205 25.88 35.88 15.50
C LYS A 205 27.36 35.98 15.92
N GLN A 206 28.07 37.05 15.55
CA GLN A 206 29.43 37.28 16.04
C GLN A 206 29.48 37.57 17.55
N ARG A 207 28.47 38.26 18.09
CA ARG A 207 28.43 38.71 19.50
C ARG A 207 27.90 37.63 20.47
N TYR A 208 26.98 36.79 20.00
CA TYR A 208 26.24 35.82 20.80
C TYR A 208 26.26 34.40 20.24
N GLY A 209 27.10 34.11 19.25
CA GLY A 209 27.13 32.80 18.57
C GLY A 209 27.49 31.62 19.48
N ASP A 210 28.08 31.87 20.65
CA ASP A 210 28.30 30.88 21.70
C ASP A 210 27.02 30.46 22.45
N LEU A 211 25.94 31.24 22.35
CA LEU A 211 24.68 31.06 23.07
C LEU A 211 23.51 30.65 22.16
N LEU A 212 23.69 30.67 20.84
CA LEU A 212 22.64 30.48 19.85
C LEU A 212 22.71 29.07 19.21
N PRO A 213 21.57 28.50 18.78
CA PRO A 213 21.57 27.31 17.95
C PRO A 213 22.17 27.58 16.56
N ASP A 214 22.57 26.51 15.86
CA ASP A 214 23.14 26.57 14.50
C ASP A 214 22.05 26.97 13.48
N ALA A 215 21.80 28.27 13.37
CA ALA A 215 20.91 28.88 12.38
C ALA A 215 21.72 29.71 11.36
N GLU A 216 21.40 29.58 10.08
CA GLU A 216 22.03 30.35 9.00
C GLU A 216 21.32 31.69 8.80
N THR A 217 20.02 31.76 9.10
CA THR A 217 19.21 32.98 8.96
C THR A 217 18.45 33.36 10.22
N LEU A 218 18.05 34.64 10.32
CA LEU A 218 17.19 35.12 11.40
C LEU A 218 15.85 34.36 11.43
N ASP A 219 15.29 34.03 10.26
CA ASP A 219 14.00 33.34 10.17
C ASP A 219 14.07 31.90 10.68
N GLU A 220 15.16 31.18 10.38
CA GLU A 220 15.43 29.86 10.95
C GLU A 220 15.61 29.92 12.47
N LEU A 221 16.38 30.89 12.97
CA LEU A 221 16.54 31.09 14.41
C LEU A 221 15.20 31.35 15.10
N LEU A 222 14.36 32.24 14.52
CA LEU A 222 13.05 32.56 15.07
C LEU A 222 12.09 31.37 15.01
N ALA A 223 12.13 30.57 13.93
CA ALA A 223 11.32 29.36 13.81
C ALA A 223 11.71 28.30 14.85
N GLU A 224 13.00 28.11 15.10
CA GLU A 224 13.50 27.15 16.09
C GLU A 224 13.15 27.59 17.53
N LEU A 225 13.30 28.89 17.83
CA LEU A 225 12.91 29.47 19.11
C LEU A 225 11.39 29.41 19.34
N ALA A 226 10.60 29.69 18.30
CA ALA A 226 9.15 29.56 18.34
C ALA A 226 8.72 28.12 18.60
N ALA A 227 9.30 27.13 17.91
CA ALA A 227 8.98 25.72 18.09
C ALA A 227 9.25 25.25 19.52
N ARG A 228 10.39 25.65 20.10
CA ARG A 228 10.75 25.33 21.49
C ARG A 228 9.80 25.96 22.49
N MET A 229 9.47 27.25 22.33
CA MET A 229 8.55 27.93 23.24
C MET A 229 7.10 27.47 23.10
N ALA A 230 6.65 27.13 21.90
CA ALA A 230 5.33 26.56 21.67
C ALA A 230 5.21 25.20 22.36
N ALA A 231 6.23 24.33 22.25
CA ALA A 231 6.27 23.04 22.94
C ALA A 231 6.20 23.21 24.47
N MET A 232 7.00 24.13 25.04
CA MET A 232 6.95 24.44 26.47
C MET A 232 5.59 25.00 26.90
N SER A 233 4.99 25.90 26.11
CA SER A 233 3.67 26.45 26.37
C SER A 233 2.58 25.38 26.35
N SER A 234 2.66 24.40 25.45
CA SER A 234 1.71 23.27 25.39
C SER A 234 1.87 22.31 26.55
N LEU A 235 3.10 22.12 27.06
CA LEU A 235 3.35 21.35 28.27
C LEU A 235 2.78 22.03 29.52
N LEU A 236 3.04 23.33 29.67
CA LEU A 236 2.47 24.13 30.75
C LEU A 236 0.94 24.18 30.68
N ALA A 237 0.36 24.22 29.48
CA ALA A 237 -1.09 24.15 29.28
C ALA A 237 -1.70 22.81 29.73
N GLY A 238 -0.90 21.74 29.75
CA GLY A 238 -1.27 20.43 30.29
C GLY A 238 -1.29 20.35 31.82
N LEU A 239 -0.73 21.34 32.52
CA LEU A 239 -0.77 21.44 33.99
C LEU A 239 -2.06 22.09 34.47
N ASP A 240 -2.46 21.81 35.71
CA ASP A 240 -3.62 22.44 36.35
C ASP A 240 -3.41 23.97 36.53
N PRO A 241 -4.47 24.81 36.47
CA PRO A 241 -4.35 26.26 36.65
C PRO A 241 -3.58 26.68 37.91
N ASP A 242 -3.72 25.94 39.02
CA ASP A 242 -3.04 26.27 40.27
C ASP A 242 -1.53 25.95 40.20
N GLN A 243 -1.16 24.85 39.55
CA GLN A 243 0.24 24.45 39.33
C GLN A 243 0.97 25.42 38.39
N ARG A 244 0.27 25.91 37.36
CA ARG A 244 0.81 26.95 36.46
C ARG A 244 1.10 28.25 37.21
N ALA A 245 0.19 28.68 38.08
CA ALA A 245 0.37 29.88 38.87
C ALA A 245 1.56 29.76 39.85
N GLN A 246 1.74 28.59 40.46
CA GLN A 246 2.87 28.29 41.35
C GLN A 246 4.22 28.32 40.62
N LEU A 247 4.33 27.66 39.47
CA LEU A 247 5.56 27.66 38.67
C LEU A 247 5.91 29.06 38.17
N ALA A 248 4.92 29.84 37.74
CA ALA A 248 5.13 31.22 37.30
C ALA A 248 5.67 32.10 38.45
N ALA A 249 5.12 31.98 39.65
CA ALA A 249 5.59 32.70 40.83
C ALA A 249 7.03 32.32 41.21
N MET A 250 7.37 31.03 41.14
CA MET A 250 8.71 30.53 41.43
C MET A 250 9.74 31.03 40.42
N ALA A 251 9.42 30.99 39.12
CA ALA A 251 10.29 31.50 38.07
C ALA A 251 10.54 33.01 38.24
N GLN A 252 9.51 33.76 38.61
CA GLN A 252 9.59 35.21 38.85
C GLN A 252 10.47 35.56 40.05
N GLN A 253 10.45 34.74 41.10
CA GLN A 253 11.26 34.92 42.30
C GLN A 253 12.73 34.52 42.10
N LEU A 254 13.00 33.53 41.22
CA LEU A 254 14.35 33.06 40.92
C LEU A 254 15.08 33.92 39.88
N LEU A 255 14.36 34.50 38.92
CA LEU A 255 14.97 35.31 37.85
C LEU A 255 15.35 36.73 38.30
N GLY A 256 14.75 37.25 39.38
CA GLY A 256 15.22 38.42 40.15
C GLY A 256 15.32 39.77 39.42
N ASP A 257 15.20 39.81 38.09
CA ASP A 257 15.41 40.98 37.25
C ASP A 257 14.15 41.26 36.41
N MET A 258 13.48 42.38 36.71
CA MET A 258 12.27 42.79 36.01
C MET A 258 12.53 43.06 34.52
N ASP A 259 13.72 43.55 34.15
CA ASP A 259 14.03 43.90 32.77
C ASP A 259 14.16 42.64 31.92
N LEU A 260 14.76 41.58 32.46
CA LEU A 260 14.87 40.29 31.78
C LEU A 260 13.48 39.68 31.52
N SER A 261 12.60 39.74 32.51
CA SER A 261 11.21 39.25 32.39
C SER A 261 10.43 40.01 31.30
N PHE A 262 10.66 41.32 31.19
CA PHE A 262 10.04 42.16 30.17
C PHE A 262 10.52 41.78 28.76
N GLN A 263 11.83 41.62 28.58
CA GLN A 263 12.42 41.23 27.29
C GLN A 263 11.95 39.83 26.83
N ALA A 264 11.88 38.87 27.76
CA ALA A 264 11.36 37.54 27.47
C ALA A 264 9.87 37.57 27.06
N GLY A 265 9.05 38.36 27.76
CA GLY A 265 7.64 38.53 27.43
C GLY A 265 7.39 39.28 26.10
N GLN A 266 8.29 40.16 25.68
CA GLN A 266 8.25 40.79 24.36
C GLN A 266 8.57 39.77 23.25
N LEU A 267 9.62 38.97 23.43
CA LEU A 267 10.02 37.93 22.49
C LEU A 267 8.91 36.90 22.28
N GLN A 268 8.31 36.43 23.37
CA GLN A 268 7.20 35.47 23.31
C GLN A 268 6.03 35.99 22.46
N ARG A 269 5.62 37.24 22.68
CA ARG A 269 4.52 37.87 21.90
C ARG A 269 4.87 38.03 20.42
N ALA A 270 6.10 38.41 20.13
CA ALA A 270 6.55 38.56 18.74
C ALA A 270 6.55 37.20 18.01
N LEU A 271 7.06 36.15 18.66
CA LEU A 271 7.07 34.80 18.07
C LEU A 271 5.67 34.19 17.92
N GLN A 272 4.74 34.45 18.85
CA GLN A 272 3.33 34.09 18.71
C GLN A 272 2.67 34.77 17.51
N GLY A 273 3.00 36.03 17.25
CA GLY A 273 2.50 36.77 16.08
C GLY A 273 3.07 36.27 14.76
N LEU A 274 4.35 35.90 14.73
CA LEU A 274 5.03 35.42 13.52
C LEU A 274 4.69 33.97 13.14
N PHE A 275 4.39 33.13 14.14
CA PHE A 275 4.11 31.70 13.93
C PHE A 275 2.79 31.26 14.59
N PRO A 276 1.63 31.84 14.21
CA PRO A 276 0.34 31.53 14.82
C PRO A 276 -0.08 30.05 14.63
N GLN A 277 0.43 29.38 13.60
CA GLN A 277 0.12 27.99 13.26
C GLN A 277 0.74 26.94 14.18
N MET A 278 1.65 27.30 15.10
CA MET A 278 2.35 26.35 15.98
C MET A 278 1.54 25.82 17.17
N GLY A 279 0.24 26.13 17.28
CA GLY A 279 -0.63 25.55 18.31
C GLY A 279 -0.33 26.03 19.73
N TRP A 280 0.04 27.30 19.90
CA TRP A 280 0.36 27.91 21.18
C TRP A 280 -0.72 27.67 22.25
N GLY A 281 -0.32 27.05 23.38
CA GLY A 281 -1.20 26.84 24.52
C GLY A 281 -2.32 25.81 24.32
N ALA A 282 -2.33 25.09 23.19
CA ALA A 282 -3.23 23.96 22.99
C ALA A 282 -2.55 22.68 23.50
N PRO A 283 -3.23 21.85 24.33
CA PRO A 283 -2.72 20.52 24.64
C PRO A 283 -2.66 19.69 23.34
N PRO A 284 -1.61 18.85 23.15
CA PRO A 284 -1.55 17.98 21.98
C PRO A 284 -2.82 17.12 21.89
N GLU A 285 -3.37 16.93 20.69
CA GLU A 285 -4.51 16.02 20.49
C GLU A 285 -4.17 14.63 21.03
N GLY A 286 -4.90 14.20 22.07
CA GLY A 286 -4.71 12.90 22.72
C GLY A 286 -3.96 12.92 24.06
N ALA A 287 -3.48 14.08 24.53
CA ALA A 287 -2.95 14.23 25.88
C ALA A 287 -4.09 14.30 26.91
N TRP A 288 -4.40 13.17 27.57
CA TRP A 288 -5.28 13.14 28.74
C TRP A 288 -4.43 13.04 30.02
N PRO A 289 -4.80 13.74 31.10
CA PRO A 289 -4.10 13.64 32.37
C PRO A 289 -4.41 12.27 33.00
N GLY A 290 -3.40 11.41 33.10
CA GLY A 290 -3.54 10.16 33.84
C GLY A 290 -2.53 9.10 33.42
N GLY A 291 -1.48 8.94 34.22
CA GLY A 291 -0.59 7.79 34.07
C GLY A 291 0.67 7.94 34.91
N ALA A 292 0.70 7.26 36.06
CA ALA A 292 1.85 7.20 36.94
C ALA A 292 3.01 6.43 36.29
N GLN A 293 4.12 7.11 36.00
CA GLN A 293 5.44 6.49 35.98
C GLN A 293 6.59 7.50 36.00
N GLU A 294 7.75 6.98 36.41
CA GLU A 294 8.94 7.65 36.93
C GLU A 294 9.89 8.06 35.78
N GLY A 295 10.35 9.31 35.76
CA GLY A 295 11.35 9.79 34.79
C GLY A 295 11.93 11.16 35.17
N SER A 296 13.18 11.41 34.79
CA SER A 296 13.93 12.66 35.05
C SER A 296 13.58 13.75 34.03
N LEU A 297 13.65 15.03 34.41
CA LEU A 297 13.44 16.15 33.47
C LEU A 297 14.47 16.18 32.31
N SER A 298 15.65 15.56 32.40
CA SER A 298 16.52 15.41 31.23
C SER A 298 15.97 14.43 30.19
N ASP A 299 15.20 13.44 30.62
CA ASP A 299 14.54 12.49 29.72
C ASP A 299 13.45 13.19 28.90
N THR A 300 13.06 14.42 29.30
CA THR A 300 11.96 15.16 28.69
C THR A 300 12.29 15.87 27.37
N VAL A 301 13.52 16.31 27.17
CA VAL A 301 13.93 16.99 25.93
C VAL A 301 14.20 15.97 24.82
N ASP A 302 14.88 14.87 25.15
CA ASP A 302 15.07 13.73 24.24
C ASP A 302 13.72 13.08 23.86
N TRP A 303 12.71 13.18 24.72
CA TRP A 303 11.34 12.75 24.41
C TRP A 303 10.71 13.60 23.32
N VAL A 304 10.81 14.95 23.40
CA VAL A 304 10.16 15.84 22.41
C VAL A 304 10.72 15.58 21.02
N GLU A 305 12.04 15.43 20.94
CA GLU A 305 12.74 15.07 19.71
C GLU A 305 12.29 13.68 19.20
N HIS A 306 12.14 12.69 20.10
CA HIS A 306 11.58 11.39 19.73
C HIS A 306 10.14 11.47 19.21
N LEU A 307 9.24 12.24 19.86
CA LEU A 307 7.85 12.37 19.41
C LEU A 307 7.74 13.09 18.07
N GLN A 308 8.57 14.12 17.85
CA GLN A 308 8.69 14.77 16.54
C GLN A 308 9.17 13.77 15.49
N SER A 309 10.18 12.94 15.81
CA SER A 309 10.65 11.90 14.87
C SER A 309 9.57 10.88 14.49
N TYR A 310 8.64 10.55 15.40
CA TYR A 310 7.48 9.69 15.08
C TYR A 310 6.47 10.41 14.17
N ALA A 311 6.24 11.71 14.37
CA ALA A 311 5.35 12.51 13.53
C ALA A 311 5.92 12.68 12.11
N ASP A 312 7.19 13.08 12.00
CA ASP A 312 7.88 13.22 10.72
C ASP A 312 7.89 11.90 9.94
N LEU A 313 8.10 10.77 10.64
CA LEU A 313 8.06 9.45 10.02
C LEU A 313 6.65 9.06 9.57
N ALA A 314 5.61 9.42 10.33
CA ALA A 314 4.21 9.16 9.95
C ALA A 314 3.82 9.92 8.68
N ASP A 315 4.26 11.18 8.57
CA ASP A 315 4.04 12.03 7.39
C ASP A 315 4.83 11.51 6.18
N ALA A 316 6.09 11.13 6.37
CA ALA A 316 6.90 10.51 5.31
C ALA A 316 6.28 9.21 4.80
N LEU A 317 5.70 8.39 5.67
CA LEU A 317 4.98 7.15 5.30
C LEU A 317 3.63 7.42 4.62
N ALA A 318 3.00 8.57 4.86
CA ALA A 318 1.74 8.95 4.23
C ALA A 318 1.89 9.21 2.72
N GLN A 319 3.04 9.70 2.28
CA GLN A 319 3.35 9.99 0.86
C GLN A 319 2.28 10.88 0.20
N ASP A 320 1.74 11.85 0.95
CA ASP A 320 0.61 12.69 0.52
C ASP A 320 1.06 14.03 -0.12
N TYR A 321 2.35 14.24 -0.36
CA TYR A 321 2.90 15.45 -1.00
C TYR A 321 3.30 15.21 -2.48
N PRO A 322 3.26 16.25 -3.33
CA PRO A 322 3.62 16.12 -4.74
C PRO A 322 5.07 15.65 -4.94
N GLY A 323 5.25 14.55 -5.66
CA GLY A 323 6.57 13.99 -5.96
C GLY A 323 7.19 13.14 -4.85
N ALA A 324 6.40 12.76 -3.84
CA ALA A 324 6.82 11.85 -2.78
C ALA A 324 7.40 10.56 -3.34
N ARG A 325 8.53 10.13 -2.77
CA ARG A 325 9.20 8.89 -3.12
C ARG A 325 9.42 8.03 -1.89
N LEU A 326 9.49 6.73 -2.12
CA LEU A 326 9.90 5.76 -1.09
C LEU A 326 11.33 6.03 -0.60
N GLU A 327 12.18 6.69 -1.39
CA GLU A 327 13.54 7.08 -1.00
C GLU A 327 13.57 8.14 0.10
N ASP A 328 12.53 8.96 0.22
CA ASP A 328 12.45 10.05 1.20
C ASP A 328 12.24 9.53 2.63
N ILE A 329 11.89 8.24 2.78
CA ILE A 329 11.67 7.60 4.07
C ILE A 329 13.02 7.18 4.69
N ASP A 330 13.37 7.79 5.83
CA ASP A 330 14.58 7.44 6.58
C ASP A 330 14.49 6.01 7.14
N THR A 331 15.39 5.16 6.64
CA THR A 331 15.47 3.75 7.03
C THR A 331 15.98 3.57 8.46
N GLU A 332 16.82 4.48 8.95
CA GLU A 332 17.30 4.44 10.34
C GLU A 332 16.20 4.84 11.32
N ALA A 333 15.41 5.86 10.97
CA ALA A 333 14.23 6.24 11.74
C ALA A 333 13.23 5.08 11.84
N ILE A 334 12.95 4.36 10.75
CA ILE A 334 12.11 3.13 10.80
C ILE A 334 12.72 2.07 11.71
N ARG A 335 14.04 1.84 11.64
CA ARG A 335 14.69 0.85 12.50
C ARG A 335 14.52 1.20 13.97
N ARG A 336 14.76 2.46 14.36
CA ARG A 336 14.60 2.94 15.73
C ARG A 336 13.15 2.83 16.20
N ALA A 337 12.19 3.23 15.36
CA ALA A 337 10.78 3.29 15.72
C ALA A 337 10.10 1.91 15.76
N LEU A 338 10.38 1.04 14.79
CA LEU A 338 9.60 -0.17 14.50
C LEU A 338 10.42 -1.47 14.45
N GLY A 339 11.75 -1.38 14.45
CA GLY A 339 12.67 -2.52 14.38
C GLY A 339 13.02 -2.97 12.95
N ASP A 340 13.88 -4.01 12.86
CA ASP A 340 14.45 -4.49 11.60
C ASP A 340 13.43 -5.12 10.64
N GLU A 341 12.31 -5.64 11.14
CA GLU A 341 11.25 -6.19 10.29
C GLU A 341 10.64 -5.11 9.38
N ALA A 342 10.34 -3.93 9.93
CA ALA A 342 9.80 -2.80 9.17
C ALA A 342 10.80 -2.26 8.14
N VAL A 343 12.10 -2.35 8.43
CA VAL A 343 13.16 -2.03 7.46
C VAL A 343 13.14 -3.00 6.28
N ARG A 344 12.91 -4.30 6.52
CA ARG A 344 12.77 -5.29 5.44
C ARG A 344 11.53 -5.01 4.61
N ASP A 345 10.41 -4.68 5.24
CA ASP A 345 9.18 -4.30 4.52
C ASP A 345 9.42 -3.09 3.60
N LEU A 346 10.03 -2.02 4.12
CA LEU A 346 10.36 -0.82 3.31
C LEU A 346 11.28 -1.15 2.13
N ARG A 347 12.31 -2.00 2.35
CA ARG A 347 13.20 -2.44 1.27
C ARG A 347 12.46 -3.26 0.22
N ALA A 348 11.59 -4.17 0.65
CA ALA A 348 10.78 -4.98 -0.25
C ALA A 348 9.88 -4.08 -1.11
N LEU A 349 9.24 -3.06 -0.52
CA LEU A 349 8.43 -2.07 -1.24
C LEU A 349 9.25 -1.31 -2.30
N ARG A 350 10.48 -0.89 -1.99
CA ARG A 350 11.39 -0.23 -2.93
C ARG A 350 11.79 -1.12 -4.13
N GLU A 351 11.88 -2.43 -3.93
CA GLU A 351 12.24 -3.38 -4.99
C GLU A 351 11.07 -3.75 -5.93
N ILE A 352 9.82 -3.46 -5.56
CA ILE A 352 8.63 -3.82 -6.37
C ILE A 352 8.67 -3.19 -7.77
N GLU A 353 8.90 -1.87 -7.86
CA GLU A 353 8.94 -1.16 -9.15
C GLU A 353 10.08 -1.69 -10.02
N ARG A 354 11.27 -1.80 -9.41
CA ARG A 354 12.47 -2.30 -10.08
C ARG A 354 12.29 -3.72 -10.60
N ALA A 355 11.68 -4.62 -9.83
CA ALA A 355 11.41 -5.99 -10.27
C ALA A 355 10.49 -6.03 -11.50
N LEU A 356 9.47 -5.17 -11.57
CA LEU A 356 8.57 -5.07 -12.71
C LEU A 356 9.28 -4.53 -13.97
N GLU A 357 10.16 -3.54 -13.81
CA GLU A 357 10.94 -2.97 -14.91
C GLU A 357 12.00 -3.94 -15.43
N GLU A 358 12.76 -4.61 -14.56
CA GLU A 358 13.76 -5.62 -14.91
C GLU A 358 13.13 -6.82 -15.63
N ALA A 359 11.93 -7.23 -15.22
CA ALA A 359 11.17 -8.27 -15.91
C ALA A 359 10.58 -7.82 -17.26
N GLY A 360 10.71 -6.52 -17.59
CA GLY A 360 10.14 -5.89 -18.76
C GLY A 360 8.61 -5.88 -18.77
N ALA A 361 7.97 -5.99 -17.61
CA ALA A 361 6.51 -6.01 -17.48
C ALA A 361 5.90 -4.61 -17.57
N VAL A 362 6.60 -3.60 -17.03
CA VAL A 362 6.24 -2.19 -17.11
C VAL A 362 7.34 -1.39 -17.78
N ARG A 363 6.99 -0.21 -18.29
CA ARG A 363 7.93 0.76 -18.84
C ARG A 363 7.44 2.17 -18.55
N ARG A 364 8.36 3.08 -18.23
CA ARG A 364 8.06 4.50 -18.11
C ARG A 364 7.98 5.16 -19.50
N HIS A 365 6.84 5.74 -19.83
CA HIS A 365 6.60 6.47 -21.08
C HIS A 365 5.97 7.83 -20.75
N GLN A 366 6.59 8.92 -21.22
CA GLN A 366 6.18 10.30 -20.89
C GLN A 366 6.00 10.57 -19.38
N GLY A 367 6.89 9.99 -18.56
CA GLY A 367 6.86 10.14 -17.11
C GLY A 367 5.91 9.19 -16.37
N ARG A 368 5.01 8.49 -17.08
CA ARG A 368 4.00 7.58 -16.50
C ARG A 368 4.39 6.11 -16.69
N LEU A 369 4.04 5.27 -15.72
CA LEU A 369 4.22 3.82 -15.81
C LEU A 369 3.13 3.18 -16.66
N GLU A 370 3.52 2.45 -17.70
CA GLU A 370 2.63 1.72 -18.60
C GLU A 370 3.01 0.23 -18.69
N LEU A 371 2.01 -0.64 -18.86
CA LEU A 371 2.24 -2.07 -19.11
C LEU A 371 2.80 -2.31 -20.51
N THR A 372 3.87 -3.10 -20.59
CA THR A 372 4.39 -3.54 -21.89
C THR A 372 3.57 -4.73 -22.43
N PRO A 373 3.65 -5.06 -23.73
CA PRO A 373 3.04 -6.27 -24.28
C PRO A 373 3.44 -7.57 -23.55
N ARG A 374 4.65 -7.61 -22.99
CA ARG A 374 5.14 -8.74 -22.18
C ARG A 374 4.46 -8.77 -20.81
N GLY A 375 4.26 -7.60 -20.19
CA GLY A 375 3.48 -7.46 -18.95
C GLY A 375 2.02 -7.91 -19.12
N VAL A 376 1.37 -7.49 -20.21
CA VAL A 376 0.01 -7.94 -20.56
C VAL A 376 -0.08 -9.46 -20.67
N ARG A 377 0.90 -10.09 -21.34
CA ARG A 377 0.96 -11.54 -21.49
C ARG A 377 1.12 -12.24 -20.14
N LYS A 378 2.08 -11.80 -19.32
CA LYS A 378 2.30 -12.35 -17.96
C LYS A 378 1.07 -12.20 -17.07
N LEU A 379 0.39 -11.07 -17.13
CA LEU A 379 -0.86 -10.82 -16.42
C LEU A 379 -1.96 -11.81 -16.85
N GLY A 380 -2.08 -12.06 -18.16
CA GLY A 380 -2.99 -13.06 -18.72
C GLY A 380 -2.65 -14.49 -18.28
N GLU A 381 -1.37 -14.87 -18.30
CA GLU A 381 -0.88 -16.18 -17.83
C GLU A 381 -1.20 -16.41 -16.35
N ARG A 382 -1.03 -15.40 -15.49
CA ARG A 382 -1.36 -15.49 -14.06
C ARG A 382 -2.85 -15.51 -13.78
N SER A 383 -3.63 -14.74 -14.55
CA SER A 383 -5.09 -14.79 -14.50
C SER A 383 -5.58 -16.19 -14.88
N LEU A 384 -4.98 -16.78 -15.92
CA LEU A 384 -5.24 -18.15 -16.35
C LEU A 384 -4.82 -19.16 -15.29
N ALA A 385 -3.64 -19.04 -14.66
CA ALA A 385 -3.19 -19.96 -13.62
C ALA A 385 -4.18 -20.02 -12.44
N ARG A 386 -4.66 -18.87 -11.95
CA ARG A 386 -5.69 -18.81 -10.90
C ARG A 386 -7.02 -19.42 -11.32
N ILE A 387 -7.43 -19.18 -12.57
CA ILE A 387 -8.64 -19.78 -13.14
C ILE A 387 -8.47 -21.30 -13.30
N TYR A 388 -7.29 -21.76 -13.72
CA TYR A 388 -6.96 -23.15 -13.99
C TYR A 388 -6.84 -23.97 -12.71
N ASP A 389 -6.20 -23.44 -11.66
CA ASP A 389 -6.14 -24.11 -10.35
C ASP A 389 -7.55 -24.37 -9.78
N ARG A 390 -8.47 -23.43 -9.99
CA ARG A 390 -9.90 -23.60 -9.66
C ARG A 390 -10.66 -24.52 -10.63
N ALA A 391 -10.27 -24.56 -11.91
CA ALA A 391 -10.95 -25.37 -12.92
C ALA A 391 -10.53 -26.85 -12.90
N VAL A 392 -9.28 -27.16 -12.55
CA VAL A 392 -8.69 -28.52 -12.57
C VAL A 392 -8.96 -29.30 -11.29
N THR A 393 -9.28 -28.63 -10.18
CA THR A 393 -9.71 -29.27 -8.95
C THR A 393 -11.08 -29.97 -9.06
N GLY A 394 -11.83 -29.74 -10.16
CA GLY A 394 -13.01 -30.52 -10.55
C GLY A 394 -12.71 -31.47 -11.71
N ALA A 395 -12.51 -32.76 -11.40
CA ALA A 395 -12.25 -33.89 -12.29
C ALA A 395 -12.50 -33.67 -13.80
N VAL A 396 -11.42 -33.57 -14.58
CA VAL A 396 -11.42 -33.85 -16.03
C VAL A 396 -10.53 -35.07 -16.25
N GLY A 397 -11.17 -36.24 -16.28
CA GLY A 397 -10.56 -37.45 -16.80
C GLY A 397 -10.24 -37.26 -18.28
N SER A 398 -8.98 -37.43 -18.62
CA SER A 398 -8.47 -37.45 -19.98
C SER A 398 -9.09 -38.62 -20.76
N HIS A 399 -10.02 -38.36 -21.67
CA HIS A 399 -10.42 -39.32 -22.68
C HIS A 399 -9.74 -38.94 -24.00
N ARG A 400 -8.76 -39.73 -24.42
CA ARG A 400 -8.27 -39.71 -25.80
C ARG A 400 -9.43 -40.09 -26.71
N VAL A 401 -9.86 -39.18 -27.59
CA VAL A 401 -10.71 -39.54 -28.71
C VAL A 401 -9.90 -40.42 -29.66
N ALA A 402 -10.29 -41.69 -29.77
CA ALA A 402 -9.77 -42.61 -30.79
C ALA A 402 -10.44 -42.27 -32.13
N GLY A 403 -9.75 -41.48 -32.93
CA GLY A 403 -10.14 -41.14 -34.30
C GLY A 403 -8.94 -41.04 -35.23
N SER A 404 -8.03 -42.04 -35.22
CA SER A 404 -6.97 -42.13 -36.22
C SER A 404 -7.54 -42.73 -37.51
N GLY A 405 -7.84 -41.86 -38.47
CA GLY A 405 -8.39 -42.25 -39.77
C GLY A 405 -8.84 -41.03 -40.57
N GLY A 406 -7.92 -40.40 -41.30
CA GLY A 406 -8.21 -39.28 -42.19
C GLY A 406 -7.05 -38.91 -43.11
N ASP A 407 -7.30 -38.02 -44.08
CA ASP A 407 -6.31 -37.41 -44.99
C ASP A 407 -5.40 -36.41 -44.24
N GLY A 408 -4.69 -36.86 -43.19
CA GLY A 408 -3.78 -36.03 -42.38
C GLY A 408 -2.30 -36.19 -42.72
N GLU A 409 -1.43 -35.46 -42.01
CA GLU A 409 0.02 -35.67 -42.07
C GLU A 409 0.39 -36.99 -41.38
N LEU A 410 1.30 -37.75 -42.00
CA LEU A 410 1.77 -39.04 -41.48
C LEU A 410 2.53 -38.83 -40.16
N THR A 411 2.13 -39.54 -39.11
CA THR A 411 2.79 -39.48 -37.79
C THR A 411 4.09 -40.26 -37.73
N GLY A 412 4.36 -41.07 -38.76
CA GLY A 412 5.45 -42.05 -38.78
C GLY A 412 5.18 -43.30 -37.93
N ALA A 413 4.04 -43.36 -37.23
CA ALA A 413 3.57 -44.57 -36.59
C ALA A 413 2.72 -45.40 -37.56
N THR A 414 2.72 -46.71 -37.36
CA THR A 414 1.98 -47.66 -38.18
C THR A 414 1.17 -48.59 -37.29
N ARG A 415 0.00 -49.04 -37.78
CA ARG A 415 -0.81 -50.07 -37.08
C ARG A 415 -1.29 -51.15 -38.03
N ALA A 416 -1.54 -52.34 -37.52
CA ALA A 416 -2.11 -53.44 -38.30
C ALA A 416 -3.50 -53.06 -38.88
N LEU A 417 -3.71 -53.43 -40.15
CA LEU A 417 -4.96 -53.24 -40.86
C LEU A 417 -6.11 -54.04 -40.19
N ARG A 418 -7.25 -53.39 -39.98
CA ARG A 418 -8.48 -54.01 -39.48
C ARG A 418 -9.59 -53.89 -40.52
N PHE A 419 -10.54 -54.82 -40.47
CA PHE A 419 -11.71 -54.80 -41.34
C PHE A 419 -12.49 -53.49 -41.15
N GLY A 420 -12.69 -52.74 -42.24
CA GLY A 420 -13.35 -51.42 -42.24
C GLY A 420 -12.39 -50.22 -42.31
N ASP A 421 -11.08 -50.43 -42.23
CA ASP A 421 -10.10 -49.34 -42.37
C ASP A 421 -10.00 -48.83 -43.82
N PRO A 422 -9.73 -47.52 -44.03
CA PRO A 422 -9.46 -46.98 -45.36
C PRO A 422 -8.16 -47.58 -45.92
N PHE A 423 -8.12 -47.89 -47.23
CA PHE A 423 -6.98 -48.57 -47.85
C PHE A 423 -5.77 -47.62 -48.06
N ARG A 424 -5.04 -47.33 -46.98
CA ARG A 424 -3.82 -46.51 -46.96
C ARG A 424 -2.66 -47.26 -46.29
N LEU A 425 -2.00 -48.12 -47.06
CA LEU A 425 -0.91 -48.95 -46.57
C LEU A 425 0.40 -48.17 -46.46
N ASP A 426 1.14 -48.36 -45.37
CA ASP A 426 2.56 -48.06 -45.34
C ASP A 426 3.29 -49.15 -46.13
N VAL A 427 3.68 -48.82 -47.36
CA VAL A 427 4.30 -49.78 -48.29
C VAL A 427 5.63 -50.31 -47.74
N ALA A 428 6.42 -49.46 -47.08
CA ALA A 428 7.73 -49.85 -46.57
C ALA A 428 7.61 -50.84 -45.40
N ARG A 429 6.71 -50.55 -44.45
CA ARG A 429 6.45 -51.41 -43.29
C ARG A 429 5.76 -52.71 -43.68
N THR A 430 4.80 -52.62 -44.61
CA THR A 430 4.11 -53.78 -45.16
C THR A 430 5.06 -54.74 -45.88
N LEU A 431 5.96 -54.20 -46.72
CA LEU A 431 6.99 -55.00 -47.39
C LEU A 431 8.01 -55.56 -46.38
N HIS A 432 8.39 -54.78 -45.36
CA HIS A 432 9.28 -55.25 -44.30
C HIS A 432 8.69 -56.45 -43.55
N ASN A 433 7.42 -56.38 -43.15
CA ASN A 433 6.72 -57.48 -42.46
C ASN A 433 6.65 -58.73 -43.34
N ALA A 434 6.32 -58.57 -44.62
CA ALA A 434 6.25 -59.67 -45.57
C ALA A 434 7.60 -60.35 -45.80
N VAL A 435 8.68 -59.57 -45.92
CA VAL A 435 10.06 -60.08 -46.04
C VAL A 435 10.52 -60.79 -44.76
N MET A 436 10.21 -60.23 -43.59
CA MET A 436 10.52 -60.87 -42.30
C MET A 436 9.77 -62.19 -42.11
N ARG A 437 8.54 -62.31 -42.63
CA ARG A 437 7.72 -63.53 -42.55
C ARG A 437 8.19 -64.62 -43.52
N THR A 438 8.49 -64.26 -44.77
CA THR A 438 8.81 -65.24 -45.83
C THR A 438 10.30 -65.56 -45.96
N GLY A 439 11.18 -64.71 -45.43
CA GLY A 439 12.62 -64.82 -45.62
C GLY A 439 13.05 -64.50 -47.07
N PRO A 440 14.36 -64.49 -47.37
CA PRO A 440 14.84 -64.20 -48.72
C PRO A 440 14.43 -65.31 -49.70
N ALA A 441 13.52 -64.99 -50.63
CA ALA A 441 13.09 -65.91 -51.68
C ALA A 441 14.14 -65.96 -52.82
N PRO A 442 14.45 -67.15 -53.39
CA PRO A 442 15.41 -67.30 -54.49
C PRO A 442 15.06 -66.53 -55.77
N SER A 443 13.77 -66.20 -55.95
CA SER A 443 13.24 -65.49 -57.13
C SER A 443 13.17 -63.98 -56.95
N GLY A 444 13.50 -63.44 -55.77
CA GLY A 444 13.34 -62.02 -55.44
C GLY A 444 11.89 -61.54 -55.29
N ALA A 445 10.90 -62.42 -55.43
CA ALA A 445 9.48 -62.08 -55.27
C ALA A 445 9.05 -62.19 -53.79
N VAL A 446 8.44 -61.13 -53.27
CA VAL A 446 7.89 -61.08 -51.90
C VAL A 446 6.40 -61.41 -51.96
N ALA A 447 5.98 -62.50 -51.30
CA ALA A 447 4.57 -62.88 -51.22
C ALA A 447 3.90 -62.13 -50.06
N LEU A 448 2.92 -61.28 -50.36
CA LEU A 448 2.16 -60.49 -49.39
C LEU A 448 0.97 -61.28 -48.84
N ASP A 449 0.74 -61.22 -47.53
CA ASP A 449 -0.46 -61.72 -46.85
C ASP A 449 -1.21 -60.57 -46.16
N ALA A 450 -2.50 -60.75 -45.88
CA ALA A 450 -3.31 -59.75 -45.20
C ALA A 450 -2.76 -59.40 -43.80
N GLY A 451 -2.08 -60.33 -43.13
CA GLY A 451 -1.41 -60.09 -41.85
C GLY A 451 -0.17 -59.18 -41.94
N ASP A 452 0.38 -58.95 -43.14
CA ASP A 452 1.55 -58.07 -43.33
C ASP A 452 1.16 -56.59 -43.46
N PHE A 453 -0.13 -56.31 -43.71
CA PHE A 453 -0.64 -54.97 -44.01
C PHE A 453 -0.63 -54.08 -42.78
N GLU A 454 0.20 -53.04 -42.83
CA GLU A 454 0.18 -51.95 -41.86
C GLU A 454 -0.30 -50.65 -42.51
N LEU A 455 -1.18 -49.95 -41.81
CA LEU A 455 -1.68 -48.64 -42.16
C LEU A 455 -0.77 -47.57 -41.58
N ALA A 456 -0.38 -46.59 -42.39
CA ALA A 456 0.31 -45.41 -41.89
C ALA A 456 -0.67 -44.54 -41.09
N GLU A 457 -0.37 -44.28 -39.82
CA GLU A 457 -1.21 -43.39 -39.02
C GLU A 457 -1.01 -41.94 -39.47
N ALA A 458 -2.12 -41.23 -39.64
CA ALA A 458 -2.13 -39.81 -39.95
C ALA A 458 -2.83 -39.06 -38.82
N GLU A 459 -2.18 -38.05 -38.26
CA GLU A 459 -2.77 -37.19 -37.23
C GLU A 459 -3.48 -36.04 -37.95
N ARG A 460 -4.81 -35.97 -37.79
CA ARG A 460 -5.57 -34.81 -38.26
C ARG A 460 -5.48 -33.71 -37.22
N ARG A 461 -4.52 -32.79 -37.37
CA ARG A 461 -4.54 -31.53 -36.60
C ARG A 461 -5.63 -30.62 -37.16
N VAL A 462 -6.83 -30.72 -36.61
CA VAL A 462 -7.92 -29.81 -36.93
C VAL A 462 -7.59 -28.45 -36.31
N ARG A 463 -7.25 -27.43 -37.09
CA ARG A 463 -7.12 -26.04 -36.60
C ARG A 463 -8.48 -25.51 -36.18
N ALA A 464 -8.52 -24.65 -35.15
CA ALA A 464 -9.75 -24.02 -34.70
C ALA A 464 -9.70 -22.49 -34.88
N ALA A 465 -10.83 -21.91 -35.30
CA ALA A 465 -11.08 -20.48 -35.34
C ALA A 465 -12.16 -20.13 -34.30
N THR A 466 -11.74 -19.42 -33.25
CA THR A 466 -12.60 -19.01 -32.12
C THR A 466 -12.80 -17.51 -32.12
N VAL A 467 -14.06 -17.08 -32.08
CA VAL A 467 -14.45 -15.68 -31.86
C VAL A 467 -15.09 -15.55 -30.48
N LEU A 468 -14.49 -14.74 -29.61
CA LEU A 468 -15.08 -14.31 -28.35
C LEU A 468 -15.85 -13.00 -28.56
N LEU A 469 -17.16 -13.05 -28.37
CA LEU A 469 -18.06 -11.89 -28.32
C LEU A 469 -18.20 -11.45 -26.86
N LEU A 470 -17.72 -10.25 -26.56
CA LEU A 470 -17.71 -9.67 -25.23
C LEU A 470 -18.68 -8.49 -25.18
N ASP A 471 -19.73 -8.62 -24.37
CA ASP A 471 -20.65 -7.52 -24.14
C ASP A 471 -19.94 -6.38 -23.38
N MET A 472 -20.00 -5.18 -23.94
CA MET A 472 -19.43 -3.94 -23.41
C MET A 472 -20.52 -2.90 -23.09
N SER A 473 -21.78 -3.32 -23.08
CA SER A 473 -22.90 -2.46 -22.74
C SER A 473 -22.78 -1.91 -21.32
N PHE A 474 -23.42 -0.78 -21.07
CA PHE A 474 -23.36 -0.10 -19.78
C PHE A 474 -23.90 -0.93 -18.59
N SER A 475 -24.72 -1.97 -18.81
CA SER A 475 -25.17 -2.88 -17.75
C SER A 475 -24.03 -3.71 -17.15
N MET A 476 -23.06 -4.12 -17.96
CA MET A 476 -21.94 -4.96 -17.54
C MET A 476 -21.12 -4.37 -16.38
N PRO A 477 -20.66 -3.11 -16.42
CA PRO A 477 -19.97 -2.51 -15.27
C PRO A 477 -20.90 -2.25 -14.09
N LEU A 478 -22.17 -1.86 -14.32
CA LEU A 478 -23.13 -1.60 -13.24
C LEU A 478 -23.38 -2.84 -12.37
N ARG A 479 -23.38 -4.02 -12.98
CA ARG A 479 -23.61 -5.31 -12.31
C ARG A 479 -22.32 -6.00 -11.86
N GLY A 480 -21.15 -5.39 -12.07
CA GLY A 480 -19.85 -5.97 -11.71
C GLY A 480 -19.36 -7.09 -12.65
N ASN A 481 -20.02 -7.29 -13.79
CA ASN A 481 -19.78 -8.35 -14.76
C ASN A 481 -18.58 -8.09 -15.68
N TRP A 482 -18.21 -6.82 -15.86
CA TRP A 482 -17.19 -6.39 -16.80
C TRP A 482 -15.78 -6.94 -16.50
N VAL A 483 -15.35 -6.87 -15.25
CA VAL A 483 -14.00 -7.33 -14.84
C VAL A 483 -13.83 -8.86 -14.98
N PRO A 484 -14.78 -9.69 -14.51
CA PRO A 484 -14.78 -11.13 -14.80
C PRO A 484 -14.71 -11.45 -16.30
N ALA A 485 -15.47 -10.73 -17.13
CA ALA A 485 -15.50 -10.97 -18.56
C ALA A 485 -14.17 -10.61 -19.25
N LYS A 486 -13.51 -9.51 -18.84
CA LYS A 486 -12.14 -9.17 -19.26
C LYS A 486 -11.13 -10.25 -18.87
N ARG A 487 -11.21 -10.78 -17.64
CA ARG A 487 -10.34 -11.88 -17.17
C ARG A 487 -10.45 -13.10 -18.08
N VAL A 488 -11.67 -13.51 -18.43
CA VAL A 488 -11.91 -14.63 -19.35
C VAL A 488 -11.28 -14.37 -20.72
N ALA A 489 -11.49 -13.17 -21.27
CA ALA A 489 -10.94 -12.80 -22.58
C ALA A 489 -9.41 -12.89 -22.61
N LEU A 490 -8.74 -12.35 -21.59
CA LEU A 490 -7.28 -12.41 -21.47
C LEU A 490 -6.77 -13.82 -21.19
N ALA A 491 -7.47 -14.59 -20.35
CA ALA A 491 -7.12 -15.96 -20.05
C ALA A 491 -7.21 -16.87 -21.29
N LEU A 492 -8.29 -16.76 -22.08
CA LEU A 492 -8.44 -17.47 -23.35
C LEU A 492 -7.39 -17.05 -24.37
N HIS A 493 -7.11 -15.74 -24.48
CA HIS A 493 -6.06 -15.24 -25.36
C HIS A 493 -4.70 -15.86 -25.00
N SER A 494 -4.36 -15.89 -23.70
CA SER A 494 -3.13 -16.47 -23.20
C SER A 494 -3.07 -17.99 -23.40
N LEU A 495 -4.16 -18.70 -23.14
CA LEU A 495 -4.25 -20.16 -23.27
C LEU A 495 -4.06 -20.58 -24.73
N ILE A 496 -4.80 -19.94 -25.66
CA ILE A 496 -4.73 -20.27 -27.08
C ILE A 496 -3.36 -19.93 -27.64
N SER A 497 -2.85 -18.72 -27.34
CA SER A 497 -1.54 -18.29 -27.87
C SER A 497 -0.36 -19.12 -27.34
N SER A 498 -0.50 -19.75 -26.17
CA SER A 498 0.56 -20.58 -25.56
C SER A 498 0.43 -22.07 -25.90
N LYS A 499 -0.74 -22.67 -25.72
CA LYS A 499 -0.95 -24.12 -25.90
C LYS A 499 -1.40 -24.52 -27.31
N PHE A 500 -2.04 -23.62 -28.04
CA PHE A 500 -2.60 -23.88 -29.36
C PHE A 500 -2.17 -22.79 -30.37
N PRO A 501 -0.86 -22.62 -30.64
CA PRO A 501 -0.35 -21.50 -31.42
C PRO A 501 -0.82 -21.48 -32.89
N GLU A 502 -1.26 -22.63 -33.41
CA GLU A 502 -1.84 -22.76 -34.75
C GLU A 502 -3.33 -22.37 -34.82
N ASP A 503 -4.00 -22.21 -33.67
CA ASP A 503 -5.40 -21.82 -33.59
C ASP A 503 -5.55 -20.29 -33.70
N ARG A 504 -6.69 -19.87 -34.24
CA ARG A 504 -7.02 -18.46 -34.44
C ARG A 504 -7.98 -17.99 -33.37
N PHE A 505 -7.62 -16.90 -32.70
CA PHE A 505 -8.46 -16.28 -31.68
C PHE A 505 -8.73 -14.81 -32.00
N TYR A 506 -10.02 -14.44 -31.99
CA TYR A 506 -10.48 -13.08 -32.18
C TYR A 506 -11.33 -12.66 -31.00
N VAL A 507 -11.12 -11.44 -30.50
CA VAL A 507 -11.99 -10.81 -29.50
C VAL A 507 -12.78 -9.70 -30.19
N VAL A 508 -14.09 -9.69 -30.01
CA VAL A 508 -15.01 -8.68 -30.52
C VAL A 508 -15.78 -8.13 -29.33
N GLY A 509 -15.59 -6.85 -29.04
CA GLY A 509 -16.39 -6.12 -28.08
C GLY A 509 -17.61 -5.53 -28.77
N PHE A 510 -18.79 -5.64 -28.18
CA PHE A 510 -20.01 -5.07 -28.73
C PHE A 510 -20.79 -4.25 -27.71
N SER A 511 -21.30 -3.10 -28.16
CA SER A 511 -22.22 -2.22 -27.43
C SER A 511 -23.27 -1.68 -28.42
N ASP A 512 -23.30 -0.40 -28.75
CA ASP A 512 -24.08 0.12 -29.90
C ASP A 512 -23.50 -0.39 -31.25
N TYR A 513 -22.18 -0.52 -31.32
CA TYR A 513 -21.41 -1.11 -32.41
C TYR A 513 -20.57 -2.29 -31.92
N ALA A 514 -20.25 -3.21 -32.83
CA ALA A 514 -19.29 -4.27 -32.62
C ALA A 514 -17.94 -3.91 -33.26
N ARG A 515 -16.85 -4.06 -32.49
CA ARG A 515 -15.48 -3.80 -32.96
C ARG A 515 -14.54 -4.90 -32.52
N ARG A 516 -13.52 -5.17 -33.33
CA ARG A 516 -12.45 -6.08 -32.95
C ARG A 516 -11.59 -5.43 -31.87
N LEU A 517 -11.36 -6.16 -30.78
CA LEU A 517 -10.47 -5.74 -29.70
C LEU A 517 -9.12 -6.44 -29.81
N GLN A 518 -8.08 -5.71 -29.45
CA GLN A 518 -6.75 -6.23 -29.21
C GLN A 518 -6.53 -6.46 -27.70
N PRO A 519 -5.56 -7.29 -27.30
CA PRO A 519 -5.29 -7.56 -25.88
C PRO A 519 -5.04 -6.29 -25.04
N ARG A 520 -4.39 -5.28 -25.63
CA ARG A 520 -4.16 -3.98 -24.99
C ARG A 520 -5.45 -3.19 -24.75
N ASP A 521 -6.45 -3.34 -25.62
CA ASP A 521 -7.73 -2.62 -25.52
C ASP A 521 -8.55 -3.16 -24.33
N LEU A 522 -8.34 -4.42 -23.94
CA LEU A 522 -8.95 -5.03 -22.76
C LEU A 522 -8.36 -4.48 -21.45
N LEU A 523 -7.16 -3.92 -21.48
CA LEU A 523 -6.49 -3.32 -20.32
C LEU A 523 -6.66 -1.79 -20.24
N ALA A 524 -7.27 -1.18 -21.25
CA ALA A 524 -7.53 0.25 -21.24
C ALA A 524 -8.41 0.63 -20.05
N ALA A 525 -8.08 1.77 -19.45
CA ALA A 525 -8.81 2.38 -18.36
C ALA A 525 -10.16 2.90 -18.85
N GLY A 526 -11.23 2.53 -18.15
CA GLY A 526 -12.58 3.02 -18.42
C GLY A 526 -13.43 2.12 -19.31
N TRP A 527 -14.74 2.28 -19.14
CA TRP A 527 -15.79 1.79 -20.02
C TRP A 527 -16.43 3.03 -20.67
N GLU A 528 -16.68 2.98 -21.97
CA GLU A 528 -17.38 4.07 -22.64
C GLU A 528 -18.86 4.01 -22.19
N ARG A 529 -19.48 5.17 -21.87
CA ARG A 529 -20.92 5.30 -21.53
C ARG A 529 -21.77 5.09 -22.78
N VAL A 530 -21.72 3.89 -23.34
CA VAL A 530 -22.40 3.53 -24.58
C VAL A 530 -23.52 2.58 -24.23
N TYR A 531 -24.74 3.00 -24.58
CA TYR A 531 -25.96 2.24 -24.37
C TYR A 531 -26.21 1.34 -25.57
N GLY A 532 -26.60 0.10 -25.32
CA GLY A 532 -26.99 -0.85 -26.34
C GLY A 532 -26.21 -2.14 -26.31
N THR A 533 -26.91 -3.22 -26.65
CA THR A 533 -26.39 -4.59 -26.73
C THR A 533 -26.61 -5.09 -28.16
N ASN A 534 -25.74 -4.68 -29.09
CA ASN A 534 -25.87 -4.95 -30.52
C ASN A 534 -25.32 -6.34 -30.90
N MET A 535 -26.02 -7.38 -30.46
CA MET A 535 -25.69 -8.76 -30.79
C MET A 535 -25.72 -9.02 -32.30
N GLN A 536 -26.64 -8.36 -33.04
CA GLN A 536 -26.71 -8.48 -34.49
C GLN A 536 -25.38 -8.09 -35.15
N HIS A 537 -24.82 -6.93 -34.82
CA HIS A 537 -23.54 -6.48 -35.38
C HIS A 537 -22.39 -7.40 -34.93
N ALA A 538 -22.41 -7.87 -33.69
CA ALA A 538 -21.43 -8.83 -33.19
C ALA A 538 -21.43 -10.13 -34.00
N PHE A 539 -22.61 -10.68 -34.32
CA PHE A 539 -22.76 -11.86 -35.16
C PHE A 539 -22.34 -11.61 -36.62
N MET A 540 -22.63 -10.43 -37.18
CA MET A 540 -22.14 -10.05 -38.51
C MET A 540 -20.62 -10.09 -38.58
N LEU A 541 -19.95 -9.52 -37.57
CA LEU A 541 -18.49 -9.49 -37.51
C LEU A 541 -17.90 -10.88 -37.27
N ALA A 542 -18.48 -11.67 -36.36
CA ALA A 542 -18.08 -13.05 -36.12
C ALA A 542 -18.19 -13.90 -37.40
N ARG A 543 -19.30 -13.79 -38.13
CA ARG A 543 -19.52 -14.48 -39.40
C ARG A 543 -18.46 -14.11 -40.42
N ARG A 544 -18.10 -12.82 -40.53
CA ARG A 544 -17.04 -12.35 -41.44
C ARG A 544 -15.66 -12.91 -41.06
N LEU A 545 -15.33 -12.90 -39.77
CA LEU A 545 -14.04 -13.40 -39.26
C LEU A 545 -13.91 -14.92 -39.44
N LEU A 546 -14.96 -15.68 -39.14
CA LEU A 546 -14.99 -17.13 -39.29
C LEU A 546 -15.07 -17.56 -40.75
N GLY A 547 -15.79 -16.82 -41.59
CA GLY A 547 -15.88 -17.08 -43.03
C GLY A 547 -14.56 -16.97 -43.78
N ALA A 548 -13.57 -16.23 -43.23
CA ALA A 548 -12.22 -16.18 -43.76
C ALA A 548 -11.44 -17.49 -43.56
N HIS A 549 -11.91 -18.40 -42.70
CA HIS A 549 -11.24 -19.65 -42.33
C HIS A 549 -12.14 -20.86 -42.54
N PRO A 550 -12.50 -21.19 -43.79
CA PRO A 550 -13.46 -22.23 -44.06
C PRO A 550 -12.97 -23.67 -43.75
N ALA A 551 -11.66 -23.88 -43.63
CA ALA A 551 -11.09 -25.19 -43.32
C ALA A 551 -10.98 -25.47 -41.80
N ASP A 552 -11.10 -24.44 -40.97
CA ASP A 552 -10.93 -24.54 -39.51
C ASP A 552 -12.25 -24.94 -38.84
N GLU A 553 -12.18 -25.60 -37.68
CA GLU A 553 -13.34 -25.77 -36.81
C GLU A 553 -13.75 -24.42 -36.23
N ARG A 554 -15.02 -24.03 -36.36
CA ARG A 554 -15.49 -22.68 -36.05
C ARG A 554 -16.27 -22.67 -34.74
N GLN A 555 -15.92 -21.76 -33.85
CA GLN A 555 -16.59 -21.57 -32.58
C GLN A 555 -16.83 -20.09 -32.27
N VAL A 556 -17.99 -19.81 -31.69
CA VAL A 556 -18.31 -18.53 -31.08
C VAL A 556 -18.58 -18.73 -29.59
N ILE A 557 -17.89 -17.96 -28.77
CA ILE A 557 -18.15 -17.84 -27.33
C ILE A 557 -18.74 -16.45 -27.12
N MET A 558 -19.92 -16.35 -26.55
CA MET A 558 -20.55 -15.06 -26.21
C MET A 558 -20.65 -14.94 -24.70
N VAL A 559 -20.21 -13.80 -24.15
CA VAL A 559 -20.37 -13.44 -22.74
C VAL A 559 -21.21 -12.17 -22.70
N THR A 560 -22.39 -12.24 -22.09
CA THR A 560 -23.41 -11.17 -22.13
C THR A 560 -24.24 -11.18 -20.85
N ASP A 561 -24.78 -10.03 -20.47
CA ASP A 561 -25.70 -9.89 -19.33
C ASP A 561 -27.08 -9.35 -19.69
N GLY A 562 -27.28 -8.93 -20.94
CA GLY A 562 -28.56 -8.38 -21.41
C GLY A 562 -29.09 -9.04 -22.69
N GLU A 563 -30.35 -8.74 -22.99
CA GLU A 563 -31.02 -9.00 -24.27
C GLU A 563 -30.58 -7.99 -25.35
N PRO A 564 -30.76 -8.28 -26.65
CA PRO A 564 -30.34 -7.37 -27.70
C PRO A 564 -31.23 -6.12 -27.73
N THR A 565 -30.69 -4.99 -27.30
CA THR A 565 -31.35 -3.67 -27.25
C THR A 565 -30.95 -2.74 -28.41
N ALA A 566 -30.04 -3.19 -29.27
CA ALA A 566 -29.58 -2.42 -30.43
C ALA A 566 -29.43 -3.27 -31.69
N HIS A 567 -29.62 -2.64 -32.85
CA HIS A 567 -29.37 -3.22 -34.18
C HIS A 567 -28.85 -2.14 -35.14
N LEU A 568 -28.26 -2.55 -36.25
CA LEU A 568 -27.87 -1.65 -37.34
C LEU A 568 -29.01 -1.48 -38.36
N GLU A 569 -29.30 -0.23 -38.70
CA GLU A 569 -30.05 0.16 -39.88
C GLU A 569 -29.09 0.76 -40.91
N GLY A 570 -28.63 -0.08 -41.84
CA GLY A 570 -27.50 0.29 -42.71
C GLY A 570 -26.20 0.33 -41.90
N GLU A 571 -25.59 1.51 -41.77
CA GLU A 571 -24.37 1.75 -40.99
C GLU A 571 -24.62 2.46 -39.64
N VAL A 572 -25.89 2.78 -39.35
CA VAL A 572 -26.27 3.56 -38.16
C VAL A 572 -26.89 2.63 -37.11
N PRO A 573 -26.49 2.71 -35.82
CA PRO A 573 -27.05 1.92 -34.76
C PRO A 573 -28.36 2.55 -34.32
N TYR A 574 -29.37 1.70 -34.20
CA TYR A 574 -30.63 2.00 -33.56
C TYR A 574 -30.63 1.34 -32.19
N PHE A 575 -30.99 2.11 -31.16
CA PHE A 575 -31.09 1.63 -29.78
C PHE A 575 -32.51 1.86 -29.25
N ALA A 576 -33.08 0.83 -28.62
CA ALA A 576 -34.36 0.91 -27.93
C ALA A 576 -34.36 0.05 -26.66
N TRP A 577 -34.90 0.61 -25.57
CA TRP A 577 -35.16 -0.11 -24.34
C TRP A 577 -36.59 0.15 -23.83
N PRO A 578 -37.43 -0.88 -23.64
CA PRO A 578 -37.19 -2.31 -23.93
C PRO A 578 -36.92 -2.60 -25.43
N PRO A 579 -36.36 -3.77 -25.79
CA PRO A 579 -36.06 -4.11 -27.18
C PRO A 579 -37.29 -4.10 -28.07
N GLU A 580 -37.13 -3.54 -29.27
CA GLU A 580 -38.19 -3.64 -30.27
C GLU A 580 -38.25 -5.05 -30.89
N PRO A 581 -39.44 -5.51 -31.30
CA PRO A 581 -39.59 -6.75 -32.06
C PRO A 581 -38.67 -6.84 -33.28
N ARG A 582 -38.39 -5.70 -33.92
CA ARG A 582 -37.49 -5.61 -35.06
C ARG A 582 -36.05 -5.92 -34.69
N THR A 583 -35.54 -5.41 -33.57
CA THR A 583 -34.20 -5.71 -33.04
C THR A 583 -34.02 -7.20 -32.79
N LEU A 584 -35.00 -7.83 -32.17
CA LEU A 584 -35.01 -9.27 -31.91
C LEU A 584 -35.00 -10.09 -33.22
N GLN A 585 -35.84 -9.71 -34.19
CA GLN A 585 -35.91 -10.38 -35.50
C GLN A 585 -34.61 -10.28 -36.28
N LEU A 586 -34.00 -9.09 -36.35
CA LEU A 586 -32.74 -8.87 -37.05
C LEU A 586 -31.59 -9.64 -36.40
N THR A 587 -31.55 -9.68 -35.07
CA THR A 587 -30.55 -10.45 -34.31
C THR A 587 -30.68 -11.95 -34.59
N LEU A 588 -31.91 -12.51 -34.52
CA LEU A 588 -32.15 -13.93 -34.83
C LEU A 588 -31.81 -14.26 -36.29
N ALA A 589 -32.12 -13.37 -37.24
CA ALA A 589 -31.79 -13.56 -38.65
C ALA A 589 -30.27 -13.61 -38.87
N GLU A 590 -29.49 -12.80 -38.15
CA GLU A 590 -28.03 -12.87 -38.21
C GLU A 590 -27.48 -14.11 -37.50
N ALA A 591 -28.03 -14.49 -36.35
CA ALA A 591 -27.68 -15.75 -35.68
C ALA A 591 -27.88 -16.96 -36.61
N ALA A 592 -28.98 -16.99 -37.37
CA ALA A 592 -29.24 -18.00 -38.39
C ALA A 592 -28.21 -18.00 -39.53
N ARG A 593 -27.70 -16.82 -39.92
CA ARG A 593 -26.62 -16.69 -40.92
C ARG A 593 -25.28 -17.18 -40.36
N LEU A 594 -25.00 -16.90 -39.08
CA LEU A 594 -23.82 -17.38 -38.39
C LEU A 594 -23.82 -18.90 -38.25
N ALA A 595 -24.94 -19.50 -37.82
CA ALA A 595 -25.07 -20.95 -37.66
C ALA A 595 -24.84 -21.72 -38.98
N ARG A 596 -25.25 -21.15 -40.12
CA ARG A 596 -24.96 -21.71 -41.46
C ARG A 596 -23.47 -21.79 -41.81
N THR A 597 -22.59 -21.09 -41.07
CA THR A 597 -21.14 -21.28 -41.20
C THR A 597 -20.64 -22.55 -40.50
N GLY A 598 -21.50 -23.35 -39.86
CA GLY A 598 -21.08 -24.49 -39.05
C GLY A 598 -20.40 -24.08 -37.74
N ALA A 599 -20.49 -22.81 -37.36
CA ALA A 599 -19.96 -22.33 -36.09
C ALA A 599 -20.85 -22.78 -34.94
N THR A 600 -20.26 -23.39 -33.91
CA THR A 600 -20.98 -23.69 -32.67
C THR A 600 -21.02 -22.45 -31.79
N LEU A 601 -22.22 -22.08 -31.32
CA LEU A 601 -22.44 -20.95 -30.43
C LEU A 601 -22.55 -21.43 -28.97
N ASN A 602 -21.66 -20.93 -28.11
CA ASN A 602 -21.74 -21.11 -26.66
C ASN A 602 -22.01 -19.74 -26.02
N VAL A 603 -23.12 -19.60 -25.31
CA VAL A 603 -23.51 -18.34 -24.65
C VAL A 603 -23.39 -18.50 -23.14
N PHE A 604 -22.67 -17.58 -22.51
CA PHE A 604 -22.50 -17.46 -21.06
C PHE A 604 -23.31 -16.24 -20.63
N LEU A 605 -24.49 -16.49 -20.08
CA LEU A 605 -25.41 -15.45 -19.62
C LEU A 605 -25.15 -15.18 -18.13
N LEU A 606 -24.63 -14.00 -17.82
CA LEU A 606 -24.11 -13.67 -16.48
C LEU A 606 -25.19 -13.25 -15.49
N ASP A 607 -26.39 -12.92 -15.98
CA ASP A 607 -27.48 -12.42 -15.16
C ASP A 607 -28.79 -13.15 -15.48
N HIS A 608 -29.69 -13.20 -14.52
CA HIS A 608 -30.96 -13.90 -14.60
C HIS A 608 -32.09 -12.98 -15.08
N ASP A 609 -31.79 -12.05 -15.99
CA ASP A 609 -32.87 -11.28 -16.62
C ASP A 609 -33.80 -12.23 -17.40
N PRO A 610 -35.09 -12.30 -17.08
CA PRO A 610 -36.02 -13.23 -17.73
C PRO A 610 -36.14 -12.99 -19.24
N GLY A 611 -36.01 -11.74 -19.70
CA GLY A 611 -36.05 -11.37 -21.11
C GLY A 611 -34.85 -11.91 -21.88
N ALA A 612 -33.65 -11.63 -21.37
CA ALA A 612 -32.39 -12.13 -21.93
C ALA A 612 -32.34 -13.66 -21.98
N ALA A 613 -32.74 -14.34 -20.89
CA ALA A 613 -32.78 -15.80 -20.85
C ALA A 613 -33.72 -16.38 -21.91
N ALA A 614 -34.97 -15.89 -21.98
CA ALA A 614 -35.95 -16.36 -22.95
C ALA A 614 -35.51 -16.14 -24.40
N PHE A 615 -34.86 -15.00 -24.68
CA PHE A 615 -34.33 -14.70 -26.01
C PHE A 615 -33.19 -15.66 -26.38
N VAL A 616 -32.20 -15.83 -25.50
CA VAL A 616 -31.03 -16.67 -25.76
C VAL A 616 -31.44 -18.14 -25.87
N GLU A 617 -32.35 -18.62 -25.03
CA GLU A 617 -32.93 -19.97 -25.12
C GLU A 617 -33.62 -20.22 -26.46
N LYS A 618 -34.43 -19.26 -26.92
CA LYS A 618 -35.06 -19.32 -28.24
C LYS A 618 -34.01 -19.36 -29.36
N MET A 619 -32.97 -18.54 -29.28
CA MET A 619 -31.90 -18.49 -30.28
C MET A 619 -31.12 -19.81 -30.35
N VAL A 620 -30.69 -20.33 -29.21
CA VAL A 620 -29.91 -21.57 -29.13
C VAL A 620 -30.76 -22.80 -29.48
N GLY A 621 -32.02 -22.83 -29.06
CA GLY A 621 -32.97 -23.88 -29.43
C GLY A 621 -33.25 -23.92 -30.94
N ALA A 622 -33.27 -22.77 -31.61
CA ALA A 622 -33.54 -22.67 -33.05
C ALA A 622 -32.33 -23.00 -33.92
N TYR A 623 -31.11 -22.63 -33.50
CA TYR A 623 -29.92 -22.67 -34.37
C TYR A 623 -28.80 -23.59 -33.88
N GLY A 624 -28.98 -24.24 -32.73
CA GLY A 624 -27.99 -25.11 -32.12
C GLY A 624 -26.91 -24.35 -31.37
N GLY A 625 -26.48 -24.91 -30.25
CA GLY A 625 -25.52 -24.28 -29.34
C GLY A 625 -25.75 -24.74 -27.90
N ARG A 626 -25.10 -24.05 -26.96
CA ARG A 626 -25.24 -24.30 -25.52
C ARG A 626 -25.34 -22.98 -24.77
N ILE A 627 -26.09 -23.00 -23.67
CA ILE A 627 -26.23 -21.87 -22.75
C ILE A 627 -25.67 -22.30 -21.40
N PHE A 628 -24.91 -21.40 -20.80
CA PHE A 628 -24.39 -21.55 -19.46
C PHE A 628 -24.85 -20.37 -18.62
N TYR A 629 -25.23 -20.64 -17.38
CA TYR A 629 -25.59 -19.66 -16.36
C TYR A 629 -24.53 -19.70 -15.25
N PRO A 630 -23.35 -19.11 -15.46
CA PRO A 630 -22.28 -19.14 -14.47
C PRO A 630 -22.48 -18.07 -13.40
N ASP A 631 -22.11 -18.40 -12.17
CA ASP A 631 -21.84 -17.38 -11.16
C ASP A 631 -20.61 -16.55 -11.55
N LEU A 632 -20.58 -15.28 -11.14
CA LEU A 632 -19.49 -14.36 -11.46
C LEU A 632 -18.10 -14.87 -11.08
N GLN A 633 -18.02 -15.64 -9.98
CA GLN A 633 -16.77 -16.21 -9.48
C GLN A 633 -16.30 -17.43 -10.30
N ASP A 634 -17.21 -18.09 -11.01
CA ASP A 634 -16.98 -19.33 -11.76
C ASP A 634 -16.95 -19.16 -13.27
N LEU A 635 -17.33 -17.98 -13.79
CA LEU A 635 -17.32 -17.67 -15.22
C LEU A 635 -15.99 -18.09 -15.89
N GLY A 636 -14.85 -17.70 -15.30
CA GLY A 636 -13.53 -18.02 -15.84
C GLY A 636 -13.27 -19.52 -15.92
N SER A 637 -13.52 -20.25 -14.83
CA SER A 637 -13.23 -21.68 -14.74
C SER A 637 -14.13 -22.48 -15.69
N LEU A 638 -15.39 -22.09 -15.79
CA LEU A 638 -16.38 -22.76 -16.65
C LEU A 638 -16.06 -22.56 -18.14
N VAL A 639 -15.72 -21.34 -18.56
CA VAL A 639 -15.35 -21.03 -19.95
C VAL A 639 -14.08 -21.78 -20.35
N VAL A 640 -13.03 -21.74 -19.52
CA VAL A 640 -11.76 -22.44 -19.81
C VAL A 640 -11.94 -23.95 -19.85
N ARG A 641 -12.71 -24.51 -18.91
CA ARG A 641 -13.02 -25.95 -18.89
C ARG A 641 -13.81 -26.37 -20.13
N ASP A 642 -14.81 -25.58 -20.53
CA ASP A 642 -15.61 -25.87 -21.72
C ASP A 642 -14.75 -25.81 -23.00
N PHE A 643 -13.88 -24.79 -23.11
CA PHE A 643 -12.94 -24.67 -24.22
C PHE A 643 -12.01 -25.90 -24.31
N LEU A 644 -11.42 -26.32 -23.18
CA LEU A 644 -10.51 -27.47 -23.14
C LEU A 644 -11.23 -28.79 -23.47
N LYS A 645 -12.43 -29.04 -22.92
CA LYS A 645 -13.21 -30.25 -23.20
C LYS A 645 -13.53 -30.47 -24.67
N ARG A 646 -13.56 -29.41 -25.46
CA ARG A 646 -13.78 -29.51 -26.91
C ARG A 646 -12.49 -29.79 -27.67
N ARG A 647 -11.35 -29.38 -27.12
CA ARG A 647 -10.06 -29.47 -27.78
C ARG A 647 -9.31 -30.76 -27.50
N THR A 648 -9.57 -31.37 -26.34
CA THR A 648 -9.06 -32.69 -25.92
C THR A 648 -10.12 -33.75 -26.15
#